data_AF-A0A6A4WHN4-F1
#
_entry.id   AF-A0A6A4WHN4-F1
#
_cell.length_a   1.000
_cell.length_b   1.000
_cell.length_c   1.000
_cell.angle_alpha   90.00
_cell.angle_beta   90.00
_cell.angle_gamma   90.00
#
_symmetry.space_group_name_H-M   'P 1'
#
loop_
_entity.id
_entity.type
_entity.pdbx_description
1 polymer ?
#
loop_
_entity_poly.entity_id
_entity_poly.type
_entity_poly.pdbx_seq_one_letter_code
_entity_poly.pdbx_strand_id
1 'polypeptide(L)'
;MLSDTFVDPSAEVIAALRLKHPLAPLDQSLPPPPAASDPPPLTVTEEQVRAAIFSMPPGSSAGLDGIRPLHLRQLLSRETAESGRRLLSSLTALTNLVLRGLVPECGRDALFGASLCALRKKDGGLRPIAVGSVFRRLPGRIAARHIADIIGPELRPTQLGVGTPLGCEAAVHAVREFISSDSTSSDTPRVMVKIDVRNAFNTIRRDVILARIHERCPEVYPLAYQAYHLPTPLHIGDQTVLSATGVQQGDPLGPAAFALGVDACARAIRSPLNVWYLDDATIAGLADVVQSDLHSLAKALTELGLQLNPAKCEVAIIDAAPQLARNAAVDSIRSVLPEITEIPLHSVTLLGAPLQDASLTAAANGAAELIGRLCTRLTHLDRHTGLFFLVHYASAPRLQYLLRSAPLYKVVPALKLVDELVRETLIDITNVNINDQLWEQAKLPFRLGGLGVRSVEDLALPCYISSLHAALPLLRSISPGLLPASGVPPTLQTAIHRFSEVTGTEQLPPASAVSSQRAWDTLSATAIRDKMVNSANQLHRARLVAASQPHTAAWLQAVPVPSLGLHLDEENTGNTCFLNTVVQCLSNTRALHDYILRDGRSSDASMPAAATKGSLMNTFSALIRDMWTSSAETERVLTTAPLKSMIQRLAPRFMGSQQQDAQEFLRYLLQGLHEDVNRVTSRPKPITTDIDDSLSASQKSMEAWKRFLRLENSKFVDLFVGQLKATLRCTVCGHASVTFDPFWDLSLPIPSRSGQVRLQACFDLFTKEEVLDGDEKPTCSKCQKRQKCTRSLSIQKFPRILVVHLKRFSPQERFRGKLNTTVDFSVNGLDLSPYSAGQTPCRYSLYGVANHSGTLLSGHYTAHCRHPYTAEWYEYNDSRVHVLDQRNVNSGKAYVLFFELAGSKHRSGSTHV
;
A
#
# COMPACT_ATOMS: atom_id res chain seq x y z
N MET A 1 6.55 -14.31 5.33
CA MET A 1 6.93 -14.15 6.75
C MET A 1 6.11 -13.04 7.46
N LEU A 2 4.78 -13.17 7.50
CA LEU A 2 3.93 -12.48 8.48
C LEU A 2 2.99 -13.54 9.06
N SER A 3 3.57 -14.48 9.81
CA SER A 3 2.81 -15.54 10.51
C SER A 3 2.60 -15.25 11.98
N ASP A 4 3.38 -14.30 12.52
CA ASP A 4 3.44 -14.05 13.95
C ASP A 4 2.54 -12.87 14.28
N THR A 5 1.34 -13.17 14.76
CA THR A 5 0.38 -12.16 15.22
C THR A 5 0.56 -11.90 16.70
N PHE A 6 0.36 -10.65 17.10
CA PHE A 6 0.27 -10.30 18.52
C PHE A 6 -0.88 -11.07 19.16
N VAL A 7 -0.64 -11.56 20.37
CA VAL A 7 -1.65 -12.22 21.19
C VAL A 7 -1.92 -11.36 22.41
N ASP A 8 -3.20 -11.09 22.66
CA ASP A 8 -3.62 -10.32 23.82
C ASP A 8 -3.33 -11.06 25.13
N PRO A 9 -3.02 -10.33 26.22
CA PRO A 9 -2.58 -10.91 27.48
C PRO A 9 -3.75 -11.48 28.30
N SER A 10 -4.24 -12.67 27.93
CA SER A 10 -5.19 -13.44 28.73
C SER A 10 -4.50 -14.19 29.89
N ALA A 11 -5.26 -14.64 30.89
CA ALA A 11 -4.73 -15.44 31.99
C ALA A 11 -3.98 -16.71 31.52
N GLU A 12 -4.50 -17.37 30.47
CA GLU A 12 -3.86 -18.54 29.85
C GLU A 12 -2.54 -18.19 29.17
N VAL A 13 -2.50 -17.08 28.43
CA VAL A 13 -1.28 -16.59 27.77
C VAL A 13 -0.22 -16.26 28.82
N ILE A 14 -0.60 -15.59 29.91
CA ILE A 14 0.32 -15.23 31.00
C ILE A 14 0.85 -16.48 31.71
N ALA A 15 -0.01 -17.48 31.97
CA ALA A 15 0.42 -18.76 32.53
C ALA A 15 1.43 -19.47 31.60
N ALA A 16 1.16 -19.50 30.29
CA ALA A 16 2.06 -20.08 29.30
C ALA A 16 3.40 -19.31 29.19
N LEU A 17 3.39 -17.99 29.36
CA LEU A 17 4.62 -17.19 29.42
C LEU A 17 5.41 -17.49 30.71
N ARG A 18 4.75 -17.64 31.86
CA ARG A 18 5.42 -18.04 33.12
C ARG A 18 6.13 -19.39 32.98
N LEU A 19 5.51 -20.37 32.32
CA LEU A 19 6.14 -21.66 32.03
C LEU A 19 7.39 -21.54 31.14
N LYS A 20 7.47 -20.51 30.30
CA LYS A 20 8.65 -20.23 29.45
C LYS A 20 9.76 -19.50 30.19
N HIS A 21 9.50 -18.96 31.38
CA HIS A 21 10.49 -18.29 32.22
C HIS A 21 10.59 -19.02 33.56
N PRO A 22 11.28 -20.19 33.60
CA PRO A 22 11.39 -20.97 34.81
C PRO A 22 12.24 -20.26 35.88
N LEU A 23 12.12 -20.75 37.11
CA LEU A 23 12.98 -20.33 38.23
C LEU A 23 14.41 -20.84 38.04
N ALA A 24 15.37 -20.17 38.68
CA ALA A 24 16.76 -20.61 38.69
C ALA A 24 16.89 -22.01 39.33
N PRO A 25 17.71 -22.92 38.78
CA PRO A 25 18.02 -24.19 39.42
C PRO A 25 18.63 -23.99 40.81
N LEU A 26 18.34 -24.91 41.75
CA LEU A 26 18.85 -24.83 43.12
C LEU A 26 20.38 -24.97 43.21
N ASP A 27 20.97 -25.68 42.24
CA ASP A 27 22.40 -25.91 42.10
C ASP A 27 23.09 -24.83 41.23
N GLN A 28 22.42 -23.71 40.93
CA GLN A 28 23.02 -22.61 40.17
C GLN A 28 24.11 -21.90 41.00
N SER A 29 25.33 -21.87 40.47
CA SER A 29 26.48 -21.26 41.14
C SER A 29 27.07 -20.15 40.27
N LEU A 30 26.61 -18.92 40.49
CA LEU A 30 27.07 -17.76 39.71
C LEU A 30 28.56 -17.46 39.96
N PRO A 31 29.32 -17.03 38.93
CA PRO A 31 30.66 -16.49 39.11
C PRO A 31 30.66 -15.25 40.02
N PRO A 32 31.80 -14.88 40.65
CA PRO A 32 31.89 -13.72 41.53
C PRO A 32 31.63 -12.41 40.79
N PRO A 33 31.16 -11.34 41.46
CA PRO A 33 30.99 -10.04 40.82
C PRO A 33 32.32 -9.52 40.24
N PRO A 34 32.28 -8.63 39.23
CA PRO A 34 33.48 -8.06 38.62
C PRO A 34 34.44 -7.51 39.67
N ALA A 35 35.70 -7.93 39.59
CA ALA A 35 36.75 -7.57 40.54
C ALA A 35 37.68 -6.51 39.95
N ALA A 36 38.40 -5.78 40.82
CA ALA A 36 39.40 -4.80 40.38
C ALA A 36 40.59 -5.45 39.65
N SER A 37 40.77 -6.77 39.77
CA SER A 37 41.76 -7.57 39.04
C SER A 37 41.33 -7.93 37.62
N ASP A 38 40.04 -7.77 37.28
CA ASP A 38 39.56 -8.04 35.91
C ASP A 38 40.06 -6.96 34.93
N PRO A 39 40.18 -7.29 33.63
CA PRO A 39 40.43 -6.31 32.58
C PRO A 39 39.45 -5.13 32.64
N PRO A 40 39.89 -3.93 32.23
CA PRO A 40 39.06 -2.74 32.30
C PRO A 40 37.76 -2.93 31.48
N PRO A 41 36.60 -2.50 32.01
CA PRO A 41 35.34 -2.64 31.29
C PRO A 41 35.34 -1.89 29.96
N LEU A 42 34.56 -2.38 29.00
CA LEU A 42 34.37 -1.74 27.72
C LEU A 42 33.96 -0.28 27.89
N THR A 43 34.68 0.63 27.23
CA THR A 43 34.42 2.06 27.24
C THR A 43 34.25 2.56 25.81
N VAL A 44 33.32 3.48 25.58
CA VAL A 44 32.96 3.99 24.27
C VAL A 44 33.00 5.51 24.16
N THR A 45 33.26 6.00 22.95
CA THR A 45 33.24 7.42 22.58
C THR A 45 31.85 7.88 22.15
N GLU A 46 31.65 9.20 22.07
CA GLU A 46 30.44 9.80 21.49
C GLU A 46 30.16 9.35 20.05
N GLU A 47 31.22 9.15 19.26
CA GLU A 47 31.11 8.69 17.87
C GLU A 47 30.57 7.25 17.81
N GLN A 48 31.08 6.36 18.67
CA GLN A 48 30.62 4.97 18.76
C GLN A 48 29.17 4.88 19.26
N VAL A 49 28.81 5.68 20.26
CA VAL A 49 27.43 5.76 20.78
C VAL A 49 26.48 6.28 19.70
N ARG A 50 26.85 7.34 18.99
CA ARG A 50 26.08 7.86 17.86
C ARG A 50 25.92 6.80 16.77
N ALA A 51 27.01 6.13 16.38
CA ALA A 51 26.96 5.08 15.36
C ALA A 51 26.04 3.92 15.78
N ALA A 52 26.09 3.50 17.06
CA ALA A 52 25.21 2.47 17.59
C ALA A 52 23.73 2.89 17.53
N ILE A 53 23.40 4.12 17.91
CA ILE A 53 22.04 4.67 17.82
C ILE A 53 21.52 4.67 16.38
N PHE A 54 22.33 5.15 15.44
CA PHE A 54 21.93 5.23 14.03
C PHE A 54 21.88 3.87 13.33
N SER A 55 22.57 2.85 13.87
CA SER A 55 22.48 1.47 13.40
C SER A 55 21.20 0.75 13.82
N MET A 56 20.47 1.28 14.83
CA MET A 56 19.20 0.67 15.26
C MET A 56 18.08 0.98 14.26
N PRO A 57 17.20 0.01 13.95
CA PRO A 57 16.02 0.25 13.14
C PRO A 57 15.16 1.36 13.77
N PRO A 58 14.84 2.45 13.05
CA PRO A 58 14.15 3.59 13.64
C PRO A 58 12.76 3.21 14.18
N GLY A 59 12.05 2.32 13.48
CA GLY A 59 10.73 1.83 13.87
C GLY A 59 10.71 0.73 14.94
N SER A 60 11.87 0.33 15.50
CA SER A 60 11.91 -0.68 16.56
C SER A 60 11.06 -0.25 17.77
N SER A 61 10.33 -1.20 18.36
CA SER A 61 9.42 -0.97 19.49
C SER A 61 10.14 -0.32 20.68
N ALA A 62 9.41 0.52 21.42
CA ALA A 62 9.86 1.11 22.67
C ALA A 62 9.77 0.11 23.82
N GLY A 63 10.58 0.32 24.87
CA GLY A 63 10.40 -0.36 26.15
C GLY A 63 9.32 0.34 26.98
N LEU A 64 9.39 0.15 28.31
CA LEU A 64 8.45 0.76 29.27
C LEU A 64 8.49 2.30 29.28
N ASP A 65 9.60 2.89 28.84
CA ASP A 65 9.82 4.34 28.77
C ASP A 65 9.13 5.03 27.57
N GLY A 66 8.60 4.26 26.62
CA GLY A 66 8.00 4.80 25.39
C GLY A 66 9.01 5.39 24.40
N ILE A 67 10.32 5.35 24.70
CA ILE A 67 11.36 5.92 23.83
C ILE A 67 11.74 4.90 22.74
N ARG A 68 11.76 5.36 21.48
CA ARG A 68 12.19 4.58 20.32
C ARG A 68 13.55 5.07 19.81
N PRO A 69 14.29 4.23 19.06
CA PRO A 69 15.51 4.69 18.38
C PRO A 69 15.29 5.89 17.47
N LEU A 70 14.12 6.00 16.82
CA LEU A 70 13.76 7.17 16.02
C LEU A 70 13.80 8.48 16.83
N HIS A 71 13.28 8.49 18.06
CA HIS A 71 13.27 9.69 18.91
C HIS A 71 14.70 10.15 19.19
N LEU A 72 15.61 9.24 19.57
CA LEU A 72 17.01 9.61 19.79
C LEU A 72 17.70 10.09 18.51
N ARG A 73 17.42 9.47 17.36
CA ARG A 73 18.00 9.91 16.08
C ARG A 73 17.57 11.33 15.70
N GLN A 74 16.31 11.69 15.97
CA GLN A 74 15.80 13.04 15.76
C GLN A 74 16.41 14.04 16.76
N LEU A 75 16.53 13.68 18.03
CA LEU A 75 17.15 14.52 19.05
C LEU A 75 18.66 14.70 18.86
N LEU A 76 19.31 13.80 18.12
CA LEU A 76 20.72 13.85 17.75
C LEU A 76 20.92 14.30 16.29
N SER A 77 19.88 14.82 15.66
CA SER A 77 19.97 15.31 14.28
C SER A 77 20.79 16.60 14.22
N ARG A 78 21.32 16.96 13.05
CA ARG A 78 22.20 18.14 12.90
C ARG A 78 21.46 19.44 13.25
N GLU A 79 20.14 19.44 13.11
CA GLU A 79 19.22 20.55 13.35
C GLU A 79 19.12 20.93 14.84
N THR A 80 19.46 20.02 15.75
CA THR A 80 19.40 20.26 17.20
C THR A 80 20.65 20.93 17.78
N ALA A 81 21.70 21.10 16.96
CA ALA A 81 22.93 21.81 17.28
C ALA A 81 23.50 21.47 18.68
N GLU A 82 23.65 22.46 19.56
CA GLU A 82 24.30 22.31 20.87
C GLU A 82 23.52 21.38 21.81
N SER A 83 22.19 21.42 21.78
CA SER A 83 21.35 20.55 22.61
C SER A 83 21.55 19.07 22.25
N GLY A 84 21.68 18.77 20.96
CA GLY A 84 21.98 17.42 20.48
C GLY A 84 23.36 16.93 20.91
N ARG A 85 24.38 17.82 20.91
CA ARG A 85 25.73 17.48 21.41
C ARG A 85 25.74 17.18 22.90
N ARG A 86 25.10 18.03 23.71
CA ARG A 86 24.97 17.80 25.17
C ARG A 86 24.22 16.52 25.49
N LEU A 87 23.17 16.21 24.73
CA LEU A 87 22.45 14.95 24.85
C LEU A 87 23.36 13.76 24.50
N LEU A 88 24.11 13.82 23.39
CA LEU A 88 25.04 12.77 23.01
C LEU A 88 26.07 12.50 24.11
N SER A 89 26.65 13.56 24.68
CA SER A 89 27.61 13.46 25.77
C SER A 89 27.00 12.78 27.01
N SER A 90 25.76 13.15 27.36
CA SER A 90 25.02 12.55 28.48
C SER A 90 24.68 11.08 28.22
N LEU A 91 24.27 10.73 26.98
CA LEU A 91 24.01 9.35 26.57
C LEU A 91 25.29 8.51 26.61
N THR A 92 26.43 9.08 26.22
CA THR A 92 27.73 8.42 26.29
C THR A 92 28.16 8.19 27.74
N ALA A 93 28.01 9.18 28.60
CA ALA A 93 28.28 9.01 30.04
C ALA A 93 27.41 7.91 30.65
N LEU A 94 26.10 7.91 30.34
CA LEU A 94 25.17 6.85 30.78
C LEU A 94 25.56 5.48 30.22
N THR A 95 25.88 5.40 28.93
CA THR A 95 26.29 4.14 28.29
C THR A 95 27.54 3.57 28.93
N ASN A 96 28.55 4.40 29.22
CA ASN A 96 29.77 3.98 29.91
C ASN A 96 29.51 3.59 31.37
N LEU A 97 28.62 4.28 32.08
CA LEU A 97 28.20 3.88 33.43
C LEU A 97 27.58 2.47 33.42
N VAL A 98 26.70 2.20 32.45
CA VAL A 98 26.08 0.88 32.30
C VAL A 98 27.11 -0.17 31.89
N LEU A 99 28.00 0.10 30.93
CA LEU A 99 29.04 -0.85 30.51
C LEU A 99 30.00 -1.22 31.66
N ARG A 100 30.26 -0.30 32.58
CA ARG A 100 31.10 -0.52 33.76
C ARG A 100 30.43 -1.31 34.89
N GLY A 101 29.16 -1.69 34.75
CA GLY A 101 28.44 -2.40 35.82
C GLY A 101 28.05 -1.50 36.99
N LEU A 102 27.96 -0.18 36.79
CA LEU A 102 27.76 0.80 37.88
C LEU A 102 26.30 1.26 38.03
N VAL A 103 25.34 0.50 37.51
CA VAL A 103 23.92 0.80 37.70
C VAL A 103 23.55 0.55 39.16
N PRO A 104 23.04 1.56 39.91
CA PRO A 104 22.64 1.35 41.29
C PRO A 104 21.54 0.28 41.41
N GLU A 105 21.56 -0.49 42.50
CA GLU A 105 20.62 -1.59 42.73
C GLU A 105 19.15 -1.13 42.62
N CYS A 106 18.83 0.05 43.17
CA CYS A 106 17.48 0.63 43.10
C CYS A 106 17.01 0.97 41.67
N GLY A 107 17.93 1.17 40.72
CA GLY A 107 17.63 1.49 39.32
C GLY A 107 17.75 0.30 38.37
N ARG A 108 18.28 -0.84 38.83
CA ARG A 108 18.58 -2.01 37.99
C ARG A 108 17.32 -2.58 37.34
N ASP A 109 16.27 -2.80 38.12
CA ASP A 109 15.02 -3.36 37.59
C ASP A 109 14.30 -2.39 36.65
N ALA A 110 14.40 -1.09 36.88
CA ALA A 110 13.85 -0.08 35.96
C ALA A 110 14.59 -0.05 34.62
N LEU A 111 15.93 -0.21 34.64
CA LEU A 111 16.74 -0.19 33.42
C LEU A 111 16.67 -1.52 32.66
N PHE A 112 16.85 -2.63 33.37
CA PHE A 112 16.92 -3.97 32.77
C PHE A 112 15.55 -4.63 32.60
N GLY A 113 14.52 -4.16 33.30
CA GLY A 113 13.14 -4.57 33.06
C GLY A 113 12.71 -4.32 31.61
N ALA A 114 11.72 -5.08 31.16
CA ALA A 114 11.27 -5.04 29.77
C ALA A 114 9.76 -5.25 29.63
N SER A 115 9.19 -4.68 28.58
CA SER A 115 7.82 -5.00 28.16
C SER A 115 7.83 -6.39 27.52
N LEU A 116 6.99 -7.29 27.99
CA LEU A 116 6.84 -8.64 27.47
C LEU A 116 5.64 -8.71 26.53
N CYS A 117 5.86 -9.15 25.31
CA CYS A 117 4.78 -9.45 24.37
C CYS A 117 4.82 -10.92 23.94
N ALA A 118 3.63 -11.46 23.65
CA ALA A 118 3.45 -12.79 23.13
C ALA A 118 3.14 -12.72 21.63
N LEU A 119 3.93 -13.44 20.83
CA LEU A 119 3.66 -13.66 19.41
C LEU A 119 3.20 -15.10 19.20
N ARG A 120 2.17 -15.28 18.37
CA ARG A 120 1.69 -16.63 17.99
C ARG A 120 2.61 -17.24 16.95
N LYS A 121 3.12 -18.43 17.21
CA LYS A 121 3.86 -19.23 16.24
C LYS A 121 2.89 -19.96 15.30
N LYS A 122 3.40 -20.41 14.15
CA LYS A 122 2.64 -21.20 13.17
C LYS A 122 2.09 -22.50 13.75
N ASP A 123 2.80 -23.12 14.69
CA ASP A 123 2.40 -24.34 15.39
C ASP A 123 1.39 -24.08 16.53
N GLY A 124 0.88 -22.85 16.65
CA GLY A 124 -0.04 -22.44 17.71
C GLY A 124 0.65 -22.06 19.02
N GLY A 125 1.95 -22.35 19.17
CA GLY A 125 2.73 -22.02 20.38
C GLY A 125 2.98 -20.51 20.55
N LEU A 126 3.47 -20.11 21.72
CA LEU A 126 3.82 -18.72 22.00
C LEU A 126 5.33 -18.46 21.91
N ARG A 127 5.70 -17.30 21.38
CA ARG A 127 7.06 -16.74 21.42
C ARG A 127 7.08 -15.51 22.34
N PRO A 128 7.78 -15.56 23.48
CA PRO A 128 7.94 -14.42 24.38
C PRO A 128 8.98 -13.47 23.80
N ILE A 129 8.67 -12.18 23.67
CA ILE A 129 9.64 -11.16 23.27
C ILE A 129 9.70 -10.09 24.36
N ALA A 130 10.87 -9.93 24.96
CA ALA A 130 11.18 -8.91 25.95
C ALA A 130 11.77 -7.68 25.24
N VAL A 131 11.03 -6.58 25.26
CA VAL A 131 11.43 -5.30 24.66
C VAL A 131 11.96 -4.37 25.75
N GLY A 132 13.29 -4.31 25.87
CA GLY A 132 13.96 -3.41 26.81
C GLY A 132 13.94 -1.94 26.36
N SER A 133 14.16 -1.03 27.31
CA SER A 133 14.38 0.39 27.05
C SER A 133 15.52 0.61 26.05
N VAL A 134 15.53 1.76 25.36
CA VAL A 134 16.64 2.07 24.44
C VAL A 134 17.96 2.23 25.21
N PHE A 135 17.89 2.73 26.45
CA PHE A 135 19.05 2.92 27.33
C PHE A 135 19.69 1.60 27.78
N ARG A 136 18.93 0.51 27.87
CA ARG A 136 19.46 -0.86 28.06
C ARG A 136 20.00 -1.44 26.76
N ARG A 137 19.25 -1.29 25.66
CA ARG A 137 19.58 -1.91 24.36
C ARG A 137 20.83 -1.32 23.74
N LEU A 138 21.12 -0.05 23.98
CA LEU A 138 22.29 0.65 23.45
C LEU A 138 23.62 0.02 23.93
N PRO A 139 23.93 -0.05 25.24
CA PRO A 139 25.13 -0.73 25.74
C PRO A 139 25.12 -2.23 25.38
N GLY A 140 23.96 -2.91 25.43
CA GLY A 140 23.85 -4.31 25.01
C GLY A 140 24.24 -4.54 23.55
N ARG A 141 23.85 -3.64 22.63
CA ARG A 141 24.21 -3.70 21.21
C ARG A 141 25.68 -3.41 20.97
N ILE A 142 26.26 -2.48 21.72
CA ILE A 142 27.69 -2.16 21.68
C ILE A 142 28.50 -3.39 22.14
N ALA A 143 28.13 -3.97 23.28
CA ALA A 143 28.76 -5.17 23.81
C ALA A 143 28.61 -6.38 22.87
N ALA A 144 27.42 -6.59 22.31
CA ALA A 144 27.18 -7.66 21.33
C ALA A 144 28.06 -7.50 20.08
N ARG A 145 28.25 -6.26 19.60
CA ARG A 145 29.15 -5.97 18.48
C ARG A 145 30.60 -6.25 18.86
N HIS A 146 31.03 -5.86 20.06
CA HIS A 146 32.37 -6.15 20.55
C HIS A 146 32.66 -7.66 20.63
N ILE A 147 31.71 -8.45 21.17
CA ILE A 147 31.81 -9.92 21.16
C ILE A 147 31.84 -10.45 19.73
N ALA A 148 31.00 -9.93 18.83
CA ALA A 148 30.98 -10.36 17.44
C ALA A 148 32.31 -10.07 16.71
N ASP A 149 32.96 -8.95 17.00
CA ASP A 149 34.22 -8.55 16.38
C ASP A 149 35.40 -9.41 16.88
N ILE A 150 35.45 -9.72 18.19
CA ILE A 150 36.55 -10.50 18.79
C ILE A 150 36.32 -12.01 18.67
N ILE A 151 35.14 -12.49 19.07
CA ILE A 151 34.85 -13.92 19.21
C ILE A 151 34.12 -14.49 17.99
N GLY A 152 33.41 -13.68 17.21
CA GLY A 152 32.74 -14.14 15.99
C GLY A 152 33.65 -14.89 15.00
N PRO A 153 34.92 -14.48 14.77
CA PRO A 153 35.88 -15.29 14.01
C PRO A 153 36.18 -16.66 14.61
N GLU A 154 36.20 -16.80 15.92
CA GLU A 154 36.45 -18.06 16.61
C GLU A 154 35.23 -18.98 16.61
N LEU A 155 34.02 -18.43 16.66
CA LEU A 155 32.76 -19.19 16.59
C LEU A 155 32.53 -19.82 15.22
N ARG A 156 33.07 -19.20 14.17
CA ARG A 156 33.06 -19.76 12.82
C ARG A 156 34.07 -20.91 12.71
N PRO A 157 33.79 -21.94 11.89
CA PRO A 157 32.67 -22.04 10.96
C PRO A 157 31.43 -22.76 11.54
N THR A 158 31.48 -23.22 12.79
CA THR A 158 30.40 -24.01 13.38
C THR A 158 29.17 -23.16 13.73
N GLN A 159 29.36 -22.04 14.40
CA GLN A 159 28.29 -21.16 14.86
C GLN A 159 28.23 -19.90 13.99
N LEU A 160 27.17 -19.80 13.19
CA LEU A 160 26.97 -18.78 12.16
C LEU A 160 25.96 -17.69 12.57
N GLY A 161 25.39 -17.78 13.77
CA GLY A 161 24.38 -16.84 14.28
C GLY A 161 24.95 -15.53 14.85
N VAL A 162 26.27 -15.45 15.07
CA VAL A 162 26.93 -14.31 15.74
C VAL A 162 28.13 -13.85 14.93
N GLY A 163 28.20 -12.55 14.63
CA GLY A 163 29.34 -11.95 13.93
C GLY A 163 29.66 -12.51 12.55
N THR A 164 28.71 -13.22 11.92
CA THR A 164 28.92 -13.93 10.66
C THR A 164 28.05 -13.30 9.56
N PRO A 165 28.61 -12.46 8.68
CA PRO A 165 27.92 -11.99 7.49
C PRO A 165 27.45 -13.19 6.64
N LEU A 166 26.20 -13.15 6.18
CA LEU A 166 25.59 -14.21 5.33
C LEU A 166 25.52 -15.59 5.99
N GLY A 167 25.52 -15.67 7.33
CA GLY A 167 25.50 -16.96 8.06
C GLY A 167 24.34 -17.89 7.66
N CYS A 168 23.13 -17.34 7.49
CA CYS A 168 21.97 -18.12 7.05
C CYS A 168 22.15 -18.67 5.64
N GLU A 169 22.55 -17.83 4.67
CA GLU A 169 22.74 -18.27 3.29
C GLU A 169 23.88 -19.28 3.18
N ALA A 170 24.99 -19.07 3.90
CA ALA A 170 26.12 -19.99 3.91
C ALA A 170 25.74 -21.37 4.49
N ALA A 171 24.95 -21.40 5.58
CA ALA A 171 24.40 -22.65 6.12
C ALA A 171 23.61 -23.42 5.06
N VAL A 172 22.66 -22.75 4.41
CA VAL A 172 21.78 -23.35 3.40
C VAL A 172 22.58 -23.84 2.19
N HIS A 173 23.52 -23.05 1.69
CA HIS A 173 24.38 -23.44 0.57
C HIS A 173 25.29 -24.61 0.93
N ALA A 174 25.92 -24.60 2.11
CA ALA A 174 26.78 -25.69 2.55
C ALA A 174 26.01 -27.03 2.68
N VAL A 175 24.82 -27.00 3.28
CA VAL A 175 23.98 -28.19 3.42
C VAL A 175 23.50 -28.69 2.05
N ARG A 176 23.14 -27.79 1.13
CA ARG A 176 22.75 -28.17 -0.24
C ARG A 176 23.90 -28.84 -0.99
N GLU A 177 25.09 -28.27 -0.96
CA GLU A 177 26.27 -28.88 -1.59
C GLU A 177 26.61 -30.24 -0.95
N PHE A 178 26.40 -30.40 0.36
CA PHE A 178 26.68 -31.65 1.06
C PHE A 178 25.71 -32.76 0.65
N ILE A 179 24.43 -32.42 0.48
CA ILE A 179 23.41 -33.36 -0.02
C ILE A 179 23.72 -33.76 -1.46
N SER A 180 24.23 -32.82 -2.28
CA SER A 180 24.57 -33.06 -3.68
C SER A 180 25.93 -33.73 -3.88
N SER A 181 26.75 -33.88 -2.83
CA SER A 181 28.05 -34.54 -2.96
C SER A 181 27.89 -36.06 -3.11
N ASP A 182 28.80 -36.68 -3.87
CA ASP A 182 28.80 -38.12 -4.09
C ASP A 182 28.85 -38.90 -2.77
N SER A 183 28.09 -40.01 -2.72
CA SER A 183 28.12 -40.93 -1.58
C SER A 183 29.49 -41.58 -1.49
N THR A 184 30.08 -41.59 -0.29
CA THR A 184 31.21 -42.47 -0.02
C THR A 184 30.75 -43.92 -0.16
N SER A 185 31.63 -44.81 -0.63
CA SER A 185 31.37 -46.25 -0.79
C SER A 185 31.25 -46.96 0.57
N SER A 186 30.35 -46.50 1.42
CA SER A 186 30.07 -47.01 2.76
C SER A 186 28.74 -47.75 2.75
N ASP A 187 28.66 -48.88 3.44
CA ASP A 187 27.42 -49.63 3.64
C ASP A 187 26.42 -48.87 4.54
N THR A 188 26.90 -47.87 5.29
CA THR A 188 26.07 -47.03 6.17
C THR A 188 25.63 -45.77 5.42
N PRO A 189 24.32 -45.50 5.30
CA PRO A 189 23.85 -44.31 4.60
C PRO A 189 24.15 -43.04 5.39
N ARG A 190 24.39 -41.94 4.66
CA ARG A 190 24.43 -40.60 5.26
C ARG A 190 23.04 -40.12 5.65
N VAL A 191 22.96 -39.47 6.80
CA VAL A 191 21.75 -38.86 7.35
C VAL A 191 22.02 -37.40 7.68
N MET A 192 20.96 -36.60 7.63
CA MET A 192 20.93 -35.24 8.13
C MET A 192 19.92 -35.15 9.26
N VAL A 193 20.32 -34.53 10.38
CA VAL A 193 19.46 -34.30 11.53
C VAL A 193 19.38 -32.81 11.82
N LYS A 194 18.16 -32.29 11.81
CA LYS A 194 17.83 -30.94 12.31
C LYS A 194 17.45 -31.06 13.77
N ILE A 195 18.12 -30.30 14.62
CA ILE A 195 18.04 -30.40 16.07
C ILE A 195 17.28 -29.18 16.61
N ASP A 196 16.21 -29.43 17.35
CA ASP A 196 15.44 -28.42 18.08
C ASP A 196 15.72 -28.52 19.59
N VAL A 197 15.95 -27.38 20.23
CA VAL A 197 16.19 -27.28 21.68
C VAL A 197 15.01 -26.59 22.36
N ARG A 198 14.45 -27.23 23.39
CA ARG A 198 13.25 -26.73 24.08
C ARG A 198 13.53 -25.40 24.79
N ASN A 199 12.85 -24.35 24.34
CA ASN A 199 12.85 -23.03 24.99
C ASN A 199 14.26 -22.45 25.25
N ALA A 200 15.20 -22.73 24.35
CA ALA A 200 16.64 -22.65 24.60
C ALA A 200 17.11 -21.32 25.22
N PHE A 201 16.71 -20.20 24.64
CA PHE A 201 17.10 -18.87 25.11
C PHE A 201 16.72 -18.64 26.58
N ASN A 202 15.51 -19.03 26.99
CA ASN A 202 15.02 -18.73 28.33
C ASN A 202 15.47 -19.76 29.38
N THR A 203 16.07 -20.88 28.99
CA THR A 203 16.41 -21.98 29.91
C THR A 203 17.90 -22.22 30.12
N ILE A 204 18.77 -21.82 29.19
CA ILE A 204 20.22 -21.95 29.36
C ILE A 204 20.67 -21.33 30.71
N ARG A 205 21.55 -22.03 31.43
CA ARG A 205 21.93 -21.59 32.77
C ARG A 205 22.78 -20.32 32.74
N ARG A 206 22.50 -19.40 33.68
CA ARG A 206 23.16 -18.10 33.75
C ARG A 206 24.58 -18.18 34.31
N ASP A 207 24.86 -19.14 35.19
CA ASP A 207 26.22 -19.40 35.68
C ASP A 207 27.15 -19.77 34.52
N VAL A 208 26.71 -20.63 33.61
CA VAL A 208 27.50 -21.01 32.43
C VAL A 208 27.73 -19.82 31.50
N ILE A 209 26.67 -19.08 31.15
CA ILE A 209 26.80 -17.91 30.27
C ILE A 209 27.75 -16.87 30.87
N LEU A 210 27.56 -16.53 32.15
CA LEU A 210 28.38 -15.52 32.82
C LEU A 210 29.83 -15.99 32.96
N ALA A 211 30.07 -17.26 33.26
CA ALA A 211 31.42 -17.82 33.29
C ALA A 211 32.10 -17.75 31.91
N ARG A 212 31.39 -18.08 30.82
CA ARG A 212 31.95 -17.99 29.46
C ARG A 212 32.22 -16.56 29.00
N ILE A 213 31.37 -15.60 29.41
CA ILE A 213 31.63 -14.18 29.14
C ILE A 213 32.85 -13.71 29.93
N HIS A 214 32.94 -14.07 31.22
CA HIS A 214 34.10 -13.71 32.05
C HIS A 214 35.41 -14.26 31.49
N GLU A 215 35.40 -15.52 31.05
CA GLU A 215 36.58 -16.20 30.49
C GLU A 215 37.02 -15.61 29.13
N ARG A 216 36.07 -15.33 28.23
CA ARG A 216 36.40 -15.04 26.81
C ARG A 216 36.23 -13.58 26.41
N CYS A 217 35.45 -12.79 27.15
CA CYS A 217 35.24 -11.37 26.90
C CYS A 217 35.04 -10.62 28.23
N PRO A 218 36.05 -10.62 29.11
CA PRO A 218 35.96 -10.05 30.45
C PRO A 218 35.56 -8.57 30.44
N GLU A 219 35.86 -7.81 29.38
CA GLU A 219 35.50 -6.39 29.25
C GLU A 219 33.98 -6.16 29.19
N VAL A 220 33.20 -7.17 28.76
CA VAL A 220 31.73 -7.14 28.71
C VAL A 220 31.09 -7.74 29.97
N TYR A 221 31.87 -8.46 30.77
CA TYR A 221 31.39 -9.15 31.96
C TYR A 221 30.64 -8.24 32.96
N PRO A 222 31.08 -7.00 33.26
CA PRO A 222 30.35 -6.13 34.18
C PRO A 222 28.92 -5.81 33.74
N LEU A 223 28.72 -5.59 32.43
CA LEU A 223 27.38 -5.41 31.85
C LEU A 223 26.55 -6.70 31.97
N ALA A 224 27.13 -7.84 31.59
CA ALA A 224 26.43 -9.12 31.60
C ALA A 224 26.02 -9.51 33.04
N TYR A 225 26.93 -9.33 34.00
CA TYR A 225 26.71 -9.64 35.41
C TYR A 225 25.54 -8.83 35.96
N GLN A 226 25.56 -7.49 35.90
CA GLN A 226 24.46 -6.67 36.42
C GLN A 226 23.10 -6.98 35.74
N ALA A 227 23.12 -7.38 34.46
CA ALA A 227 21.92 -7.72 33.71
C ALA A 227 21.33 -9.06 34.16
N TYR A 228 22.16 -10.08 34.40
CA TYR A 228 21.72 -11.47 34.55
C TYR A 228 21.92 -12.09 35.95
N HIS A 229 22.68 -11.48 36.86
CA HIS A 229 22.92 -12.07 38.20
C HIS A 229 21.64 -12.20 39.07
N LEU A 230 20.64 -11.33 38.85
CA LEU A 230 19.35 -11.38 39.54
C LEU A 230 18.18 -11.65 38.58
N PRO A 231 17.04 -12.18 39.05
CA PRO A 231 15.81 -12.24 38.26
C PRO A 231 15.41 -10.86 37.74
N THR A 232 15.00 -10.76 36.48
CA THR A 232 14.58 -9.48 35.86
C THR A 232 13.06 -9.46 35.69
N PRO A 233 12.37 -8.37 36.09
CA PRO A 233 10.93 -8.24 35.88
C PRO A 233 10.59 -7.97 34.41
N LEU A 234 9.67 -8.77 33.86
CA LEU A 234 9.11 -8.63 32.53
C LEU A 234 7.61 -8.31 32.64
N HIS A 235 7.17 -7.20 32.07
CA HIS A 235 5.82 -6.66 32.30
C HIS A 235 4.89 -6.93 31.12
N ILE A 236 3.73 -7.51 31.38
CA ILE A 236 2.68 -7.77 30.39
C ILE A 236 1.33 -7.35 30.94
N GLY A 237 0.74 -6.28 30.38
CA GLY A 237 -0.43 -5.65 30.97
C GLY A 237 -0.11 -5.14 32.39
N ASP A 238 -0.92 -5.56 33.36
CA ASP A 238 -0.75 -5.29 34.79
C ASP A 238 0.04 -6.38 35.53
N GLN A 239 0.44 -7.45 34.85
CA GLN A 239 1.14 -8.59 35.43
C GLN A 239 2.67 -8.50 35.22
N THR A 240 3.41 -9.19 36.10
CA THR A 240 4.86 -9.36 35.98
C THR A 240 5.23 -10.84 35.91
N VAL A 241 6.18 -11.16 35.04
CA VAL A 241 6.83 -12.47 34.89
C VAL A 241 8.32 -12.29 35.16
N LEU A 242 8.91 -13.10 36.02
CA LEU A 242 10.34 -13.00 36.34
C LEU A 242 11.16 -13.86 35.38
N SER A 243 12.17 -13.27 34.73
CA SER A 243 13.20 -14.01 34.02
C SER A 243 14.37 -14.29 34.97
N ALA A 244 14.45 -15.53 35.48
CA ALA A 244 15.50 -15.97 36.41
C ALA A 244 16.58 -16.84 35.76
N THR A 245 16.25 -17.53 34.66
CA THR A 245 17.18 -18.30 33.83
C THR A 245 17.34 -17.67 32.45
N GLY A 246 18.31 -18.17 31.69
CA GLY A 246 18.45 -17.83 30.29
C GLY A 246 18.85 -16.39 30.00
N VAL A 247 18.91 -16.14 28.70
CA VAL A 247 18.96 -14.82 28.08
C VAL A 247 17.58 -14.45 27.54
N GLN A 248 17.25 -13.17 27.57
CA GLN A 248 15.92 -12.72 27.18
C GLN A 248 15.81 -12.61 25.65
N GLN A 249 14.80 -13.23 25.05
CA GLN A 249 14.50 -13.05 23.62
C GLN A 249 14.12 -11.59 23.33
N GLY A 250 14.96 -10.87 22.59
CA GLY A 250 14.81 -9.43 22.36
C GLY A 250 15.91 -8.57 22.98
N ASP A 251 16.74 -9.15 23.87
CA ASP A 251 17.97 -8.52 24.34
C ASP A 251 19.05 -8.57 23.25
N PRO A 252 19.64 -7.43 22.84
CA PRO A 252 20.75 -7.40 21.89
C PRO A 252 21.96 -8.28 22.28
N LEU A 253 22.26 -8.43 23.58
CA LEU A 253 23.38 -9.26 24.05
C LEU A 253 23.06 -10.76 24.05
N GLY A 254 21.78 -11.11 24.12
CA GLY A 254 21.30 -12.48 24.30
C GLY A 254 21.84 -13.49 23.29
N PRO A 255 21.77 -13.24 21.97
CA PRO A 255 22.28 -14.17 20.96
C PRO A 255 23.78 -14.46 21.10
N ALA A 256 24.60 -13.44 21.37
CA ALA A 256 26.05 -13.60 21.55
C ALA A 256 26.37 -14.41 22.80
N ALA A 257 25.70 -14.10 23.91
CA ALA A 257 25.82 -14.82 25.17
C ALA A 257 25.38 -16.29 25.06
N PHE A 258 24.27 -16.56 24.36
CA PHE A 258 23.79 -17.91 24.10
C PHE A 258 24.79 -18.70 23.26
N ALA A 259 25.27 -18.13 22.16
CA ALA A 259 26.24 -18.76 21.27
C ALA A 259 27.54 -19.14 22.00
N LEU A 260 28.05 -18.25 22.86
CA LEU A 260 29.22 -18.54 23.72
C LEU A 260 28.95 -19.70 24.68
N GLY A 261 27.75 -19.76 25.26
CA GLY A 261 27.37 -20.82 26.20
C GLY A 261 27.35 -22.21 25.55
N VAL A 262 26.88 -22.32 24.30
CA VAL A 262 26.78 -23.61 23.59
C VAL A 262 28.01 -23.95 22.74
N ASP A 263 28.96 -23.03 22.56
CA ASP A 263 30.10 -23.17 21.65
C ASP A 263 30.91 -24.46 21.88
N ALA A 264 31.21 -24.79 23.14
CA ALA A 264 31.95 -26.00 23.48
C ALA A 264 31.22 -27.28 23.03
N CYS A 265 29.89 -27.33 23.21
CA CYS A 265 29.08 -28.47 22.77
C CYS A 265 28.99 -28.53 21.24
N ALA A 266 28.84 -27.38 20.58
CA ALA A 266 28.76 -27.30 19.13
C ALA A 266 30.05 -27.79 18.47
N ARG A 267 31.23 -27.43 19.00
CA ARG A 267 32.53 -27.87 18.46
C ARG A 267 32.87 -29.33 18.73
N ALA A 268 32.23 -29.96 19.72
CA ALA A 268 32.48 -31.36 20.05
C ALA A 268 31.90 -32.36 19.03
N ILE A 269 31.02 -31.89 18.14
CA ILE A 269 30.40 -32.69 17.08
C ILE A 269 31.45 -33.04 16.01
N ARG A 270 31.53 -34.32 15.63
CA ARG A 270 32.51 -34.85 14.67
C ARG A 270 31.95 -35.01 13.27
N SER A 271 30.63 -34.98 13.12
CA SER A 271 29.92 -35.06 11.85
C SER A 271 30.50 -34.07 10.85
N PRO A 272 30.80 -34.50 9.61
CA PRO A 272 31.51 -33.67 8.62
C PRO A 272 30.77 -32.38 8.26
N LEU A 273 29.44 -32.39 8.31
CA LEU A 273 28.62 -31.19 8.26
C LEU A 273 28.11 -30.88 9.67
N ASN A 274 28.48 -29.71 10.18
CA ASN A 274 28.06 -29.22 11.50
C ASN A 274 27.80 -27.71 11.43
N VAL A 275 26.52 -27.32 11.41
CA VAL A 275 26.11 -25.93 11.23
C VAL A 275 25.11 -25.53 12.30
N TRP A 276 25.43 -24.46 13.01
CA TRP A 276 24.59 -23.88 14.05
C TRP A 276 24.23 -22.44 13.67
N TYR A 277 22.97 -22.08 13.84
CA TYR A 277 22.49 -20.71 13.82
C TYR A 277 21.77 -20.44 15.14
N LEU A 278 22.52 -19.98 16.13
CA LEU A 278 22.08 -19.86 17.52
C LEU A 278 21.65 -21.24 18.06
N ASP A 279 20.36 -21.45 18.33
CA ASP A 279 19.77 -22.71 18.81
C ASP A 279 19.38 -23.67 17.69
N ASP A 280 19.22 -23.20 16.46
CA ASP A 280 18.94 -24.05 15.29
C ASP A 280 20.22 -24.76 14.84
N ALA A 281 20.34 -26.07 15.13
CA ALA A 281 21.50 -26.86 14.73
C ALA A 281 21.14 -27.90 13.65
N THR A 282 22.05 -28.13 12.72
CA THR A 282 21.93 -29.16 11.67
C THR A 282 23.26 -29.87 11.52
N ILE A 283 23.24 -31.19 11.69
CA ILE A 283 24.40 -32.07 11.53
C ILE A 283 24.13 -33.11 10.45
N ALA A 284 25.14 -33.46 9.67
CA ALA A 284 25.02 -34.53 8.68
C ALA A 284 26.33 -35.30 8.48
N GLY A 285 26.19 -36.59 8.21
CA GLY A 285 27.29 -37.55 8.14
C GLY A 285 26.78 -38.97 8.05
N LEU A 286 27.66 -39.96 8.22
CA LEU A 286 27.25 -41.36 8.35
C LEU A 286 26.35 -41.54 9.59
N ALA A 287 25.33 -42.39 9.49
CA ALA A 287 24.30 -42.54 10.51
C ALA A 287 24.84 -42.86 11.92
N ASP A 288 25.88 -43.68 12.01
CA ASP A 288 26.56 -44.07 13.25
C ASP A 288 27.33 -42.91 13.90
N VAL A 289 28.04 -42.11 13.11
CA VAL A 289 28.73 -40.91 13.57
C VAL A 289 27.72 -39.89 14.10
N VAL A 290 26.65 -39.64 13.35
CA VAL A 290 25.58 -38.71 13.73
C VAL A 290 24.88 -39.18 15.02
N GLN A 291 24.58 -40.49 15.14
CA GLN A 291 24.02 -41.05 16.37
C GLN A 291 24.92 -40.80 17.58
N SER A 292 26.22 -41.08 17.46
CA SER A 292 27.19 -40.90 18.55
C SER A 292 27.32 -39.44 18.96
N ASP A 293 27.30 -38.52 17.99
CA ASP A 293 27.31 -37.08 18.23
C ASP A 293 26.02 -36.62 18.93
N LEU A 294 24.84 -37.12 18.52
CA LEU A 294 23.56 -36.80 19.18
C LEU A 294 23.53 -37.26 20.64
N HIS A 295 24.06 -38.46 20.93
CA HIS A 295 24.13 -38.98 22.29
C HIS A 295 25.00 -38.08 23.18
N SER A 296 26.18 -37.71 22.69
CA SER A 296 27.12 -36.83 23.40
C SER A 296 26.55 -35.42 23.58
N LEU A 297 25.89 -34.90 22.55
CA LEU A 297 25.25 -33.58 22.56
C LEU A 297 24.09 -33.52 23.55
N ALA A 298 23.23 -34.54 23.61
CA ALA A 298 22.11 -34.58 24.56
C ALA A 298 22.59 -34.48 26.01
N LYS A 299 23.67 -35.18 26.34
CA LYS A 299 24.31 -35.11 27.66
C LYS A 299 24.89 -33.71 27.92
N ALA A 300 25.69 -33.20 26.99
CA ALA A 300 26.35 -31.90 27.14
C ALA A 300 25.35 -30.74 27.26
N LEU A 301 24.26 -30.75 26.48
CA LEU A 301 23.20 -29.74 26.58
C LEU A 301 22.48 -29.79 27.94
N THR A 302 22.30 -30.98 28.52
CA THR A 302 21.68 -31.12 29.86
C THR A 302 22.49 -30.40 30.93
N GLU A 303 23.82 -30.46 30.87
CA GLU A 303 24.73 -29.73 31.77
C GLU A 303 24.57 -28.20 31.63
N LEU A 304 24.16 -27.71 30.45
CA LEU A 304 23.85 -26.31 30.19
C LEU A 304 22.42 -25.90 30.62
N GLY A 305 21.62 -26.82 31.19
CA GLY A 305 20.19 -26.63 31.46
C GLY A 305 19.30 -26.65 30.22
N LEU A 306 19.83 -27.15 29.09
CA LEU A 306 19.13 -27.27 27.83
C LEU A 306 18.66 -28.72 27.61
N GLN A 307 17.55 -28.87 26.91
CA GLN A 307 16.99 -30.19 26.58
C GLN A 307 16.62 -30.23 25.11
N LEU A 308 17.01 -31.32 24.45
CA LEU A 308 16.57 -31.61 23.10
C LEU A 308 15.05 -31.78 23.06
N ASN A 309 14.46 -31.50 21.90
CA ASN A 309 13.05 -31.68 21.65
C ASN A 309 12.81 -32.77 20.59
N PRO A 310 12.81 -34.07 20.97
CA PRO A 310 12.72 -35.16 20.01
C PRO A 310 11.58 -34.98 18.98
N ALA A 311 10.39 -34.59 19.42
CA ALA A 311 9.22 -34.39 18.57
C ALA A 311 9.33 -33.24 17.55
N LYS A 312 10.28 -32.31 17.71
CA LYS A 312 10.55 -31.23 16.76
C LYS A 312 11.89 -31.37 16.03
N CYS A 313 12.69 -32.36 16.40
CA CYS A 313 13.83 -32.75 15.60
C CYS A 313 13.33 -33.49 14.35
N GLU A 314 14.09 -33.35 13.27
CA GLU A 314 13.77 -33.97 11.98
C GLU A 314 14.99 -34.74 11.46
N VAL A 315 14.78 -35.91 10.87
CA VAL A 315 15.82 -36.71 10.22
C VAL A 315 15.48 -36.95 8.75
N ALA A 316 16.48 -36.82 7.87
CA ALA A 316 16.36 -37.14 6.46
C ALA A 316 17.52 -38.04 6.02
N ILE A 317 17.22 -39.09 5.27
CA ILE A 317 18.23 -39.94 4.63
C ILE A 317 18.70 -39.26 3.34
N ILE A 318 20.01 -39.04 3.21
CA ILE A 318 20.63 -38.37 2.06
C ILE A 318 20.81 -39.34 0.90
N ASP A 319 21.42 -40.49 1.17
CA ASP A 319 21.83 -41.42 0.11
C ASP A 319 20.67 -42.31 -0.37
N ALA A 320 20.76 -42.72 -1.63
CA ALA A 320 19.89 -43.74 -2.21
C ALA A 320 20.31 -45.14 -1.69
N ALA A 321 19.86 -45.50 -0.50
CA ALA A 321 20.15 -46.80 0.13
C ALA A 321 18.93 -47.76 0.08
N PRO A 322 19.15 -49.10 0.13
CA PRO A 322 18.07 -50.07 0.26
C PRO A 322 17.21 -49.81 1.51
N GLN A 323 15.91 -50.09 1.44
CA GLN A 323 14.96 -49.79 2.52
C GLN A 323 15.40 -50.35 3.89
N LEU A 324 16.02 -51.52 3.93
CA LEU A 324 16.53 -52.12 5.16
C LEU A 324 17.62 -51.24 5.82
N ALA A 325 18.58 -50.75 5.04
CA ALA A 325 19.64 -49.87 5.53
C ALA A 325 19.09 -48.50 5.95
N ARG A 326 18.09 -47.99 5.23
CA ARG A 326 17.36 -46.76 5.59
C ARG A 326 16.68 -46.90 6.95
N ASN A 327 15.93 -47.98 7.15
CA ASN A 327 15.24 -48.24 8.42
C ASN A 327 16.25 -48.38 9.58
N ALA A 328 17.33 -49.15 9.38
CA ALA A 328 18.38 -49.32 10.39
C ALA A 328 19.03 -47.97 10.79
N ALA A 329 19.28 -47.08 9.83
CA ALA A 329 19.82 -45.76 10.10
C ALA A 329 18.85 -44.89 10.91
N VAL A 330 17.56 -44.85 10.55
CA VAL A 330 16.55 -44.08 11.30
C VAL A 330 16.35 -44.65 12.70
N ASP A 331 16.30 -45.97 12.85
CA ASP A 331 16.12 -46.63 14.15
C ASP A 331 17.32 -46.40 15.08
N SER A 332 18.54 -46.35 14.52
CA SER A 332 19.73 -45.92 15.25
C SER A 332 19.57 -44.50 15.79
N ILE A 333 19.10 -43.55 15.00
CA ILE A 333 18.85 -42.18 15.47
C ILE A 333 17.72 -42.14 16.51
N ARG A 334 16.65 -42.92 16.33
CA ARG A 334 15.52 -43.05 17.29
C ARG A 334 15.96 -43.61 18.65
N SER A 335 17.03 -44.39 18.71
CA SER A 335 17.59 -44.85 19.99
C SER A 335 18.05 -43.70 20.90
N VAL A 336 18.39 -42.54 20.32
CA VAL A 336 18.76 -41.32 21.05
C VAL A 336 17.59 -40.33 21.09
N LEU A 337 16.80 -40.23 20.02
CA LEU A 337 15.65 -39.32 19.88
C LEU A 337 14.37 -40.10 19.51
N PRO A 338 13.64 -40.68 20.50
CA PRO A 338 12.56 -41.64 20.23
C PRO A 338 11.38 -41.09 19.41
N GLU A 339 11.09 -39.80 19.50
CA GLU A 339 9.96 -39.13 18.79
C GLU A 339 10.40 -38.34 17.55
N ILE A 340 11.63 -38.56 17.05
CA ILE A 340 12.12 -37.83 15.88
C ILE A 340 11.28 -38.11 14.63
N THR A 341 10.96 -37.06 13.88
CA THR A 341 10.17 -37.17 12.65
C THR A 341 11.09 -37.44 11.48
N GLU A 342 10.88 -38.55 10.76
CA GLU A 342 11.52 -38.77 9.46
C GLU A 342 10.81 -37.91 8.41
N ILE A 343 11.56 -37.08 7.70
CA ILE A 343 11.05 -36.23 6.62
C ILE A 343 11.66 -36.64 5.28
N PRO A 344 10.88 -36.69 4.19
CA PRO A 344 11.42 -36.95 2.87
C PRO A 344 12.44 -35.89 2.47
N LEU A 345 13.61 -36.31 1.96
CA LEU A 345 14.71 -35.40 1.59
C LEU A 345 14.26 -34.26 0.65
N HIS A 346 13.36 -34.58 -0.29
CA HIS A 346 12.82 -33.62 -1.25
C HIS A 346 11.95 -32.51 -0.64
N SER A 347 11.49 -32.68 0.61
CA SER A 347 10.64 -31.74 1.37
C SER A 347 11.42 -30.90 2.40
N VAL A 348 12.72 -31.17 2.59
CA VAL A 348 13.49 -30.54 3.67
C VAL A 348 13.70 -29.06 3.40
N THR A 349 13.50 -28.26 4.45
CA THR A 349 13.84 -26.84 4.49
C THR A 349 14.83 -26.57 5.62
N LEU A 350 15.72 -25.60 5.43
CA LEU A 350 16.66 -25.12 6.45
C LEU A 350 16.58 -23.59 6.54
N LEU A 351 16.41 -23.05 7.74
CA LEU A 351 16.28 -21.61 8.00
C LEU A 351 15.23 -20.90 7.10
N GLY A 352 14.21 -21.65 6.66
CA GLY A 352 13.14 -21.16 5.78
C GLY A 352 13.42 -21.28 4.27
N ALA A 353 14.55 -21.86 3.86
CA ALA A 353 14.90 -22.12 2.46
C ALA A 353 14.76 -23.61 2.10
N PRO A 354 14.15 -23.96 0.95
CA PRO A 354 14.11 -25.34 0.45
C PRO A 354 15.51 -25.81 0.03
N LEU A 355 15.86 -27.04 0.36
CA LEU A 355 17.16 -27.62 0.02
C LEU A 355 17.16 -28.34 -1.34
N GLN A 356 16.02 -28.90 -1.75
CA GLN A 356 15.86 -29.71 -2.96
C GLN A 356 14.94 -29.06 -4.00
N ASP A 357 15.17 -29.39 -5.27
CA ASP A 357 14.47 -28.79 -6.42
C ASP A 357 12.94 -29.00 -6.38
N ALA A 358 12.49 -30.17 -5.89
CA ALA A 358 11.07 -30.54 -5.81
C ALA A 358 10.23 -29.58 -4.93
N SER A 359 10.85 -28.92 -3.95
CA SER A 359 10.16 -27.99 -3.04
C SER A 359 10.24 -26.53 -3.48
N LEU A 360 10.97 -26.20 -4.55
CA LEU A 360 11.14 -24.81 -5.01
C LEU A 360 9.81 -24.20 -5.45
N THR A 361 9.00 -24.95 -6.20
CA THR A 361 7.69 -24.49 -6.68
C THR A 361 6.74 -24.19 -5.51
N ALA A 362 6.68 -25.08 -4.52
CA ALA A 362 5.85 -24.86 -3.34
C ALA A 362 6.29 -23.63 -2.53
N ALA A 363 7.60 -23.43 -2.37
CA ALA A 363 8.16 -22.26 -1.69
C ALA A 363 7.85 -20.95 -2.45
N ALA A 364 8.01 -20.95 -3.79
CA ALA A 364 7.67 -19.81 -4.64
C ALA A 364 6.17 -19.50 -4.60
N ASN A 365 5.31 -20.51 -4.67
CA ASN A 365 3.85 -20.33 -4.60
C ASN A 365 3.39 -19.79 -3.24
N GLY A 366 3.96 -20.27 -2.13
CA GLY A 366 3.66 -19.71 -0.80
C GLY A 366 4.10 -18.24 -0.67
N ALA A 367 5.17 -17.86 -1.36
CA ALA A 367 5.59 -16.47 -1.46
C ALA A 367 4.64 -15.64 -2.34
N ALA A 368 4.18 -16.20 -3.47
CA ALA A 368 3.18 -15.59 -4.35
C ALA A 368 1.85 -15.34 -3.62
N GLU A 369 1.38 -16.27 -2.79
CA GLU A 369 0.17 -16.11 -1.98
C GLU A 369 0.30 -14.95 -0.97
N LEU A 370 1.48 -14.81 -0.34
CA LEU A 370 1.76 -13.68 0.53
C LEU A 370 1.76 -12.36 -0.24
N ILE A 371 2.43 -12.31 -1.40
CA ILE A 371 2.47 -11.12 -2.25
C ILE A 371 1.07 -10.76 -2.74
N GLY A 372 0.30 -11.73 -3.24
CA GLY A 372 -1.08 -11.52 -3.69
C GLY A 372 -1.95 -10.87 -2.60
N ARG A 373 -1.87 -11.36 -1.36
CA ARG A 373 -2.56 -10.72 -0.22
C ARG A 373 -2.09 -9.29 0.04
N LEU A 374 -0.80 -8.99 -0.12
CA LEU A 374 -0.28 -7.64 0.03
C LEU A 374 -0.79 -6.75 -1.11
N CYS A 375 -0.66 -7.21 -2.35
CA CYS A 375 -1.16 -6.57 -3.57
C CYS A 375 -2.63 -6.17 -3.44
N THR A 376 -3.51 -7.08 -3.04
CA THR A 376 -4.93 -6.78 -2.80
C THR A 376 -5.13 -5.70 -1.72
N ARG A 377 -4.29 -5.67 -0.67
CA ARG A 377 -4.40 -4.64 0.37
C ARG A 377 -3.89 -3.28 -0.09
N LEU A 378 -2.91 -3.25 -0.99
CA LEU A 378 -2.34 -2.00 -1.51
C LEU A 378 -3.34 -1.24 -2.38
N THR A 379 -4.28 -1.91 -3.04
CA THR A 379 -5.33 -1.23 -3.83
C THR A 379 -6.37 -0.51 -2.98
N HIS A 380 -6.37 -0.73 -1.65
CA HIS A 380 -7.18 0.04 -0.70
C HIS A 380 -6.48 1.29 -0.16
N LEU A 381 -5.19 1.48 -0.47
CA LEU A 381 -4.44 2.69 -0.14
C LEU A 381 -4.56 3.71 -1.27
N ASP A 382 -4.25 4.97 -0.98
CA ASP A 382 -4.15 5.97 -2.04
C ASP A 382 -3.08 5.60 -3.07
N ARG A 383 -3.21 6.05 -4.32
CA ARG A 383 -2.36 5.60 -5.44
C ARG A 383 -0.86 5.79 -5.19
N HIS A 384 -0.44 6.93 -4.65
CA HIS A 384 0.98 7.20 -4.41
C HIS A 384 1.53 6.27 -3.32
N THR A 385 0.79 6.12 -2.21
CA THR A 385 1.13 5.21 -1.12
C THR A 385 1.14 3.75 -1.55
N GLY A 386 0.14 3.33 -2.32
CA GLY A 386 0.06 2.01 -2.91
C GLY A 386 1.28 1.71 -3.79
N LEU A 387 1.64 2.62 -4.70
CA LEU A 387 2.79 2.48 -5.58
C LEU A 387 4.11 2.39 -4.79
N PHE A 388 4.27 3.27 -3.80
CA PHE A 388 5.46 3.27 -2.95
C PHE A 388 5.64 1.93 -2.24
N PHE A 389 4.59 1.39 -1.62
CA PHE A 389 4.67 0.09 -0.95
C PHE A 389 4.79 -1.08 -1.92
N LEU A 390 4.21 -0.99 -3.13
CA LEU A 390 4.38 -2.02 -4.16
C LEU A 390 5.87 -2.19 -4.51
N VAL A 391 6.55 -1.08 -4.79
CA VAL A 391 7.98 -1.05 -5.16
C VAL A 391 8.87 -1.42 -3.97
N HIS A 392 8.66 -0.80 -2.81
CA HIS A 392 9.63 -0.86 -1.71
C HIS A 392 9.36 -1.98 -0.70
N TYR A 393 8.20 -2.63 -0.72
CA TYR A 393 7.80 -3.55 0.33
C TYR A 393 7.14 -4.84 -0.16
N ALA A 394 6.23 -4.80 -1.13
CA ALA A 394 5.37 -5.94 -1.47
C ALA A 394 5.92 -6.83 -2.59
N SER A 395 6.80 -6.31 -3.46
CA SER A 395 7.39 -7.03 -4.59
C SER A 395 8.66 -7.83 -4.19
N ALA A 396 9.75 -7.71 -4.94
CA ALA A 396 11.02 -8.41 -4.72
C ALA A 396 11.56 -8.40 -3.28
N PRO A 397 11.41 -7.33 -2.47
CA PRO A 397 11.85 -7.33 -1.07
C PRO A 397 11.27 -8.48 -0.22
N ARG A 398 10.07 -9.00 -0.55
CA ARG A 398 9.44 -10.12 0.16
C ARG A 398 10.08 -11.48 -0.13
N LEU A 399 10.70 -11.63 -1.29
CA LEU A 399 11.32 -12.87 -1.75
C LEU A 399 12.85 -12.81 -1.69
N GLN A 400 13.43 -11.66 -1.36
CA GLN A 400 14.86 -11.41 -1.42
C GLN A 400 15.71 -12.48 -0.69
N TYR A 401 15.29 -12.93 0.50
CA TYR A 401 15.97 -14.02 1.20
C TYR A 401 15.91 -15.33 0.40
N LEU A 402 14.72 -15.73 -0.04
CA LEU A 402 14.50 -16.98 -0.77
C LEU A 402 15.23 -17.00 -2.12
N LEU A 403 15.26 -15.87 -2.85
CA LEU A 403 16.01 -15.71 -4.10
C LEU A 403 17.53 -15.84 -3.89
N ARG A 404 18.05 -15.52 -2.70
CA ARG A 404 19.47 -15.63 -2.36
C ARG A 404 19.85 -17.02 -1.86
N SER A 405 18.95 -17.66 -1.12
CA SER A 405 19.19 -18.94 -0.45
C SER A 405 18.78 -20.16 -1.26
N ALA A 406 17.89 -20.04 -2.26
CA ALA A 406 17.39 -21.14 -3.08
C ALA A 406 17.48 -20.84 -4.58
N PRO A 407 17.75 -21.85 -5.44
CA PRO A 407 17.91 -21.67 -6.89
C PRO A 407 16.56 -21.51 -7.61
N LEU A 408 15.79 -20.48 -7.25
CA LEU A 408 14.44 -20.24 -7.78
C LEU A 408 14.41 -19.96 -9.29
N TYR A 409 15.55 -19.63 -9.91
CA TYR A 409 15.65 -19.50 -11.37
C TYR A 409 15.28 -20.79 -12.12
N LYS A 410 15.20 -21.94 -11.42
CA LYS A 410 14.72 -23.21 -11.97
C LYS A 410 13.19 -23.30 -12.08
N VAL A 411 12.44 -22.47 -11.36
CA VAL A 411 10.96 -22.49 -11.31
C VAL A 411 10.34 -21.24 -11.90
N VAL A 412 10.76 -20.90 -13.12
CA VAL A 412 10.32 -19.71 -13.87
C VAL A 412 8.79 -19.50 -13.88
N PRO A 413 7.94 -20.53 -14.12
CA PRO A 413 6.49 -20.31 -14.12
C PRO A 413 5.94 -19.75 -12.80
N ALA A 414 6.48 -20.19 -11.66
CA ALA A 414 6.05 -19.68 -10.35
C ALA A 414 6.53 -18.25 -10.09
N LEU A 415 7.71 -17.87 -10.60
CA LEU A 415 8.21 -16.49 -10.52
C LEU A 415 7.40 -15.54 -11.41
N LYS A 416 7.01 -16.00 -12.61
CA LYS A 416 6.14 -15.23 -13.51
C LYS A 416 4.78 -14.93 -12.90
N LEU A 417 4.20 -15.87 -12.17
CA LEU A 417 2.95 -15.62 -11.43
C LEU A 417 3.10 -14.46 -10.43
N VAL A 418 4.24 -14.36 -9.74
CA VAL A 418 4.51 -13.24 -8.83
C VAL A 418 4.64 -11.92 -9.60
N ASP A 419 5.36 -11.93 -10.72
CA ASP A 419 5.55 -10.75 -11.57
C ASP A 419 4.22 -10.29 -12.21
N GLU A 420 3.34 -11.22 -12.58
CA GLU A 420 1.98 -10.95 -13.07
C GLU A 420 1.12 -10.28 -12.00
N LEU A 421 1.10 -10.81 -10.77
CA LEU A 421 0.38 -10.19 -9.64
C LEU A 421 0.86 -8.76 -9.39
N VAL A 422 2.17 -8.53 -9.43
CA VAL A 422 2.77 -7.20 -9.26
C VAL A 422 2.41 -6.28 -10.44
N ARG A 423 2.41 -6.79 -11.68
CA ARG A 423 2.01 -6.05 -12.89
C ARG A 423 0.55 -5.64 -12.83
N GLU A 424 -0.36 -6.56 -12.50
CA GLU A 424 -1.79 -6.29 -12.33
C GLU A 424 -2.03 -5.23 -11.26
N THR A 425 -1.36 -5.35 -10.12
CA THR A 425 -1.47 -4.37 -9.03
C THR A 425 -0.94 -3.01 -9.46
N LEU A 426 0.15 -2.96 -10.24
CA LEU A 426 0.68 -1.72 -10.79
C LEU A 426 -0.32 -1.07 -11.76
N ILE A 427 -0.98 -1.86 -12.61
CA ILE A 427 -2.06 -1.40 -13.50
C ILE A 427 -3.22 -0.83 -12.67
N ASP A 428 -3.64 -1.53 -11.61
CA ASP A 428 -4.74 -1.11 -10.74
C ASP A 428 -4.45 0.21 -10.02
N ILE A 429 -3.27 0.33 -9.44
CA ILE A 429 -2.83 1.52 -8.70
C ILE A 429 -2.66 2.72 -9.64
N THR A 430 -1.99 2.53 -10.78
CA THR A 430 -1.67 3.63 -11.69
C THR A 430 -2.81 3.97 -12.64
N ASN A 431 -3.79 3.07 -12.81
CA ASN A 431 -4.83 3.13 -13.83
C ASN A 431 -4.25 3.29 -15.25
N VAL A 432 -3.07 2.73 -15.51
CA VAL A 432 -2.40 2.74 -16.82
C VAL A 432 -2.38 1.32 -17.36
N ASN A 433 -2.78 1.14 -18.63
CA ASN A 433 -2.62 -0.15 -19.29
C ASN A 433 -1.13 -0.39 -19.59
N ILE A 434 -0.56 -1.45 -19.03
CA ILE A 434 0.85 -1.82 -19.19
C ILE A 434 0.92 -3.05 -20.08
N ASN A 435 1.23 -2.84 -21.36
CA ASN A 435 1.56 -3.92 -22.30
C ASN A 435 2.99 -4.47 -22.04
N ASP A 436 3.39 -5.51 -22.76
CA ASP A 436 4.66 -6.20 -22.49
C ASP A 436 5.88 -5.30 -22.68
N GLN A 437 5.85 -4.40 -23.66
CA GLN A 437 6.95 -3.45 -23.87
C GLN A 437 7.07 -2.44 -22.72
N LEU A 438 5.94 -1.97 -22.17
CA LEU A 438 5.93 -1.08 -21.01
C LEU A 438 6.31 -1.83 -19.73
N TRP A 439 5.95 -3.11 -19.61
CA TRP A 439 6.36 -3.95 -18.49
C TRP A 439 7.88 -4.15 -18.46
N GLU A 440 8.49 -4.43 -19.62
CA GLU A 440 9.96 -4.52 -19.75
C GLU A 440 10.67 -3.22 -19.33
N GLN A 441 10.07 -2.04 -19.57
CA GLN A 441 10.62 -0.79 -19.04
C GLN A 441 10.36 -0.63 -17.55
N ALA A 442 9.12 -0.87 -17.10
CA ALA A 442 8.69 -0.67 -15.71
C ALA A 442 9.54 -1.49 -14.74
N LYS A 443 9.90 -2.71 -15.16
CA LYS A 443 10.74 -3.59 -14.36
C LYS A 443 12.19 -3.13 -14.25
N LEU A 444 12.69 -2.19 -15.05
CA LEU A 444 14.08 -1.71 -14.92
C LEU A 444 14.31 -0.94 -13.60
N PRO A 445 15.55 -0.92 -13.08
CA PRO A 445 15.93 0.00 -12.01
C PRO A 445 15.66 1.46 -12.40
N PHE A 446 15.37 2.32 -11.42
CA PHE A 446 15.16 3.76 -11.62
C PHE A 446 16.26 4.44 -12.45
N ARG A 447 17.54 4.13 -12.16
CA ARG A 447 18.70 4.69 -12.87
C ARG A 447 18.82 4.28 -14.34
N LEU A 448 18.02 3.31 -14.79
CA LEU A 448 17.93 2.87 -16.18
C LEU A 448 16.57 3.23 -16.80
N GLY A 449 15.82 4.15 -16.19
CA GLY A 449 14.57 4.69 -16.73
C GLY A 449 13.33 3.83 -16.50
N GLY A 450 13.39 2.88 -15.55
CA GLY A 450 12.25 2.09 -15.11
C GLY A 450 11.55 2.64 -13.86
N LEU A 451 10.53 1.93 -13.39
CA LEU A 451 9.75 2.27 -12.20
C LEU A 451 10.27 1.60 -10.92
N GLY A 452 11.38 0.85 -11.00
CA GLY A 452 11.97 0.17 -9.85
C GLY A 452 11.19 -1.07 -9.40
N VAL A 453 10.13 -1.46 -10.12
CA VAL A 453 9.35 -2.68 -9.88
C VAL A 453 10.13 -3.89 -10.41
N ARG A 454 11.28 -4.20 -9.80
CA ARG A 454 12.17 -5.27 -10.30
C ARG A 454 11.43 -6.60 -10.32
N SER A 455 11.48 -7.26 -11.48
CA SER A 455 10.97 -8.61 -11.69
C SER A 455 11.74 -9.60 -10.81
N VAL A 456 11.01 -10.51 -10.15
CA VAL A 456 11.64 -11.59 -9.36
C VAL A 456 12.23 -12.67 -10.25
N GLU A 457 11.69 -12.86 -11.47
CA GLU A 457 12.30 -13.70 -12.51
C GLU A 457 13.70 -13.17 -12.90
N ASP A 458 13.80 -11.88 -13.27
CA ASP A 458 15.07 -11.25 -13.64
C ASP A 458 16.10 -11.29 -12.49
N LEU A 459 15.64 -11.16 -11.25
CA LEU A 459 16.48 -11.09 -10.06
C LEU A 459 16.96 -12.47 -9.56
N ALA A 460 16.31 -13.56 -9.94
CA ALA A 460 16.58 -14.88 -9.37
C ALA A 460 18.03 -15.33 -9.54
N LEU A 461 18.60 -15.16 -10.73
CA LEU A 461 20.01 -15.50 -11.01
C LEU A 461 20.99 -14.54 -10.29
N PRO A 462 20.89 -13.19 -10.44
CA PRO A 462 21.73 -12.26 -9.69
C PRO A 462 21.75 -12.48 -8.18
N CYS A 463 20.60 -12.77 -7.57
CA CYS A 463 20.48 -13.02 -6.13
C CYS A 463 21.20 -14.30 -5.73
N TYR A 464 20.94 -15.41 -6.42
CA TYR A 464 21.51 -16.71 -6.08
C TYR A 464 23.03 -16.74 -6.31
N ILE A 465 23.49 -16.29 -7.48
CA ILE A 465 24.91 -16.28 -7.87
C ILE A 465 25.73 -15.44 -6.89
N SER A 466 25.30 -14.20 -6.63
CA SER A 466 26.03 -13.30 -5.72
C SER A 466 26.07 -13.84 -4.29
N SER A 467 24.98 -14.47 -3.82
CA SER A 467 24.92 -15.07 -2.50
C SER A 467 25.85 -16.27 -2.37
N LEU A 468 25.86 -17.17 -3.35
CA LEU A 468 26.69 -18.37 -3.33
C LEU A 468 28.18 -18.01 -3.45
N HIS A 469 28.55 -17.08 -4.34
CA HIS A 469 29.90 -16.54 -4.42
C HIS A 469 30.38 -15.96 -3.09
N ALA A 470 29.55 -15.14 -2.45
CA ALA A 470 29.90 -14.51 -1.18
C ALA A 470 30.06 -15.53 -0.03
N ALA A 471 29.38 -16.68 -0.11
CA ALA A 471 29.44 -17.74 0.88
C ALA A 471 30.63 -18.72 0.69
N LEU A 472 31.27 -18.75 -0.49
CA LEU A 472 32.34 -19.73 -0.81
C LEU A 472 33.45 -19.84 0.25
N PRO A 473 34.00 -18.74 0.81
CA PRO A 473 35.04 -18.86 1.82
C PRO A 473 34.55 -19.60 3.06
N LEU A 474 33.30 -19.37 3.46
CA LEU A 474 32.71 -20.00 4.64
C LEU A 474 32.33 -21.46 4.38
N LEU A 475 31.85 -21.80 3.19
CA LEU A 475 31.59 -23.19 2.78
C LEU A 475 32.85 -24.06 2.90
N ARG A 476 34.01 -23.54 2.48
CA ARG A 476 35.31 -24.25 2.63
C ARG A 476 35.66 -24.53 4.08
N SER A 477 35.31 -23.62 4.98
CA SER A 477 35.56 -23.76 6.41
C SER A 477 34.55 -24.71 7.07
N ILE A 478 33.26 -24.64 6.71
CA ILE A 478 32.19 -25.45 7.31
C ILE A 478 32.46 -26.95 7.16
N SER A 479 32.83 -27.39 5.96
CA SER A 479 33.12 -28.80 5.68
C SER A 479 34.32 -28.87 4.75
N PRO A 480 35.54 -29.10 5.28
CA PRO A 480 36.72 -29.32 4.47
C PRO A 480 36.50 -30.49 3.49
N GLY A 481 36.76 -30.27 2.20
CA GLY A 481 36.50 -31.26 1.14
C GLY A 481 35.10 -31.22 0.53
N LEU A 482 34.21 -30.32 0.99
CA LEU A 482 32.89 -30.12 0.40
C LEU A 482 32.96 -29.56 -1.03
N LEU A 483 33.87 -28.63 -1.27
CA LEU A 483 34.05 -28.02 -2.59
C LEU A 483 35.04 -28.83 -3.43
N PRO A 484 34.85 -28.88 -4.75
CA PRO A 484 35.81 -29.51 -5.66
C PRO A 484 37.16 -28.77 -5.64
N ALA A 485 38.20 -29.39 -6.22
CA ALA A 485 39.55 -28.82 -6.29
C ALA A 485 39.61 -27.46 -7.00
N SER A 486 38.68 -27.18 -7.91
CA SER A 486 38.51 -25.86 -8.55
C SER A 486 38.10 -24.76 -7.57
N GLY A 487 37.62 -25.12 -6.38
CA GLY A 487 37.11 -24.22 -5.36
C GLY A 487 35.75 -23.58 -5.70
N VAL A 488 35.11 -24.00 -6.80
CA VAL A 488 33.83 -23.48 -7.30
C VAL A 488 32.85 -24.67 -7.42
N PRO A 489 31.72 -24.65 -6.70
CA PRO A 489 30.76 -25.75 -6.75
C PRO A 489 30.08 -25.84 -8.13
N PRO A 490 29.70 -27.05 -8.59
CA PRO A 490 29.02 -27.24 -9.88
C PRO A 490 27.74 -26.40 -10.00
N THR A 491 26.99 -26.27 -8.91
CA THR A 491 25.74 -25.48 -8.85
C THR A 491 25.95 -24.02 -9.22
N LEU A 492 27.08 -23.42 -8.80
CA LEU A 492 27.44 -22.06 -9.14
C LEU A 492 27.82 -21.91 -10.62
N GLN A 493 28.58 -22.87 -11.15
CA GLN A 493 28.94 -22.89 -12.57
C GLN A 493 27.69 -22.98 -13.45
N THR A 494 26.75 -23.87 -13.10
CA THR A 494 25.46 -23.98 -13.80
C THR A 494 24.65 -22.69 -13.74
N ALA A 495 24.61 -22.01 -12.59
CA ALA A 495 23.89 -20.75 -12.46
C ALA A 495 24.53 -19.63 -13.30
N ILE A 496 25.86 -19.52 -13.34
CA ILE A 496 26.58 -18.55 -14.16
C ILE A 496 26.35 -18.83 -15.65
N HIS A 497 26.45 -20.09 -16.08
CA HIS A 497 26.15 -20.47 -17.46
C HIS A 497 24.72 -20.05 -17.86
N ARG A 498 23.75 -20.34 -16.98
CA ARG A 498 22.36 -19.96 -17.20
C ARG A 498 22.16 -18.44 -17.24
N PHE A 499 22.92 -17.69 -16.44
CA PHE A 499 22.92 -16.22 -16.51
C PHE A 499 23.40 -15.71 -17.86
N SER A 500 24.49 -16.26 -18.40
CA SER A 500 24.98 -15.90 -19.74
C SER A 500 23.97 -16.24 -20.84
N GLU A 501 23.33 -17.41 -20.78
CA GLU A 501 22.27 -17.81 -21.72
C GLU A 501 21.09 -16.83 -21.72
N VAL A 502 20.59 -16.45 -20.54
CA VAL A 502 19.40 -15.60 -20.40
C VAL A 502 19.70 -14.15 -20.80
N THR A 503 20.89 -13.66 -20.49
CA THR A 503 21.26 -12.25 -20.75
C THR A 503 21.88 -12.04 -22.13
N GLY A 504 22.37 -13.10 -22.77
CA GLY A 504 23.09 -13.01 -24.05
C GLY A 504 24.46 -12.35 -23.94
N THR A 505 25.04 -12.26 -22.74
CA THR A 505 26.38 -11.72 -22.50
C THR A 505 27.22 -12.70 -21.69
N GLU A 506 28.47 -12.89 -22.10
CA GLU A 506 29.48 -13.63 -21.32
C GLU A 506 30.20 -12.73 -20.32
N GLN A 507 29.89 -11.42 -20.28
CA GLN A 507 30.48 -10.51 -19.33
C GLN A 507 30.03 -10.84 -17.91
N LEU A 508 31.01 -11.01 -17.01
CA LEU A 508 30.80 -11.19 -15.59
C LEU A 508 31.18 -9.91 -14.83
N PRO A 509 30.63 -9.69 -13.62
CA PRO A 509 31.13 -8.63 -12.75
C PRO A 509 32.63 -8.77 -12.48
N PRO A 510 33.34 -7.67 -12.20
CA PRO A 510 34.75 -7.75 -11.78
C PRO A 510 34.88 -8.58 -10.50
N ALA A 511 36.03 -9.22 -10.29
CA ALA A 511 36.28 -10.11 -9.15
C ALA A 511 35.95 -9.47 -7.78
N SER A 512 36.17 -8.16 -7.62
CA SER A 512 35.81 -7.41 -6.41
C SER A 512 34.30 -7.24 -6.17
N ALA A 513 33.47 -7.50 -7.19
CA ALA A 513 32.02 -7.29 -7.18
C ALA A 513 31.20 -8.56 -7.49
N VAL A 514 31.81 -9.73 -7.68
CA VAL A 514 31.06 -11.00 -7.93
C VAL A 514 30.15 -11.39 -6.77
N SER A 515 30.44 -10.91 -5.56
CA SER A 515 29.57 -11.07 -4.38
C SER A 515 28.45 -10.02 -4.30
N SER A 516 28.42 -9.04 -5.21
CA SER A 516 27.43 -7.96 -5.23
C SER A 516 26.26 -8.29 -6.13
N GLN A 517 25.09 -8.53 -5.53
CA GLN A 517 23.83 -8.72 -6.27
C GLN A 517 23.57 -7.58 -7.26
N ARG A 518 23.83 -6.34 -6.85
CA ARG A 518 23.65 -5.15 -7.70
C ARG A 518 24.55 -5.20 -8.93
N ALA A 519 25.76 -5.75 -8.83
CA ALA A 519 26.67 -5.82 -9.98
C ALA A 519 26.12 -6.79 -11.05
N TRP A 520 25.64 -7.96 -10.64
CA TRP A 520 24.99 -8.92 -11.54
C TRP A 520 23.69 -8.37 -12.14
N ASP A 521 22.80 -7.79 -11.31
CA ASP A 521 21.55 -7.18 -11.78
C ASP A 521 21.80 -6.00 -12.74
N THR A 522 22.91 -5.27 -12.56
CA THR A 522 23.29 -4.20 -13.49
C THR A 522 23.53 -4.73 -14.89
N LEU A 523 24.21 -5.88 -15.03
CA LEU A 523 24.50 -6.46 -16.33
C LEU A 523 23.21 -6.92 -17.03
N SER A 524 22.35 -7.66 -16.32
CA SER A 524 21.07 -8.12 -16.88
C SER A 524 20.14 -6.95 -17.24
N ALA A 525 19.95 -5.98 -16.35
CA ALA A 525 19.08 -4.84 -16.61
C ALA A 525 19.61 -3.92 -17.72
N THR A 526 20.94 -3.80 -17.87
CA THR A 526 21.54 -3.01 -18.96
C THR A 526 21.33 -3.69 -20.31
N ALA A 527 21.49 -5.02 -20.38
CA ALA A 527 21.21 -5.78 -21.60
C ALA A 527 19.75 -5.60 -22.08
N ILE A 528 18.79 -5.65 -21.14
CA ILE A 528 17.37 -5.38 -21.43
C ILE A 528 17.19 -3.94 -21.95
N ARG A 529 17.74 -2.95 -21.24
CA ARG A 529 17.67 -1.53 -21.66
C ARG A 529 18.23 -1.33 -23.06
N ASP A 530 19.39 -1.90 -23.37
CA ASP A 530 20.06 -1.70 -24.66
C ASP A 530 19.25 -2.31 -25.81
N LYS A 531 18.66 -3.50 -25.60
CA LYS A 531 17.72 -4.10 -26.54
C LYS A 531 16.50 -3.20 -26.80
N MET A 532 15.99 -2.54 -25.76
CA MET A 532 14.88 -1.58 -25.91
C MET A 532 15.31 -0.31 -26.66
N VAL A 533 16.48 0.25 -26.33
CA VAL A 533 17.02 1.44 -27.00
C VAL A 533 17.24 1.18 -28.49
N ASN A 534 17.76 0.01 -28.84
CA ASN A 534 18.10 -0.36 -30.22
C ASN A 534 16.85 -0.61 -31.08
N SER A 535 15.78 -1.15 -30.48
CA SER A 535 14.51 -1.41 -31.19
C SER A 535 13.53 -0.23 -31.18
N ALA A 536 13.76 0.80 -30.35
CA ALA A 536 12.87 1.96 -30.20
C ALA A 536 12.99 2.99 -31.35
N ASN A 537 11.86 3.61 -31.70
CA ASN A 537 11.84 4.82 -32.51
C ASN A 537 12.46 6.03 -31.75
N GLN A 538 12.69 7.14 -32.45
CA GLN A 538 13.36 8.31 -31.89
C GLN A 538 12.65 8.88 -30.64
N LEU A 539 11.31 8.90 -30.63
CA LEU A 539 10.52 9.40 -29.50
C LEU A 539 10.68 8.52 -28.26
N HIS A 540 10.51 7.21 -28.40
CA HIS A 540 10.66 6.25 -27.30
C HIS A 540 12.09 6.22 -26.76
N ARG A 541 13.09 6.33 -27.64
CA ARG A 541 14.49 6.45 -27.25
C ARG A 541 14.72 7.72 -26.42
N ALA A 542 14.24 8.87 -26.88
CA ALA A 542 14.34 10.13 -26.14
C ALA A 542 13.67 10.04 -24.75
N ARG A 543 12.47 9.45 -24.68
CA ARG A 543 11.75 9.21 -23.41
C ARG A 543 12.56 8.35 -22.44
N LEU A 544 13.12 7.23 -22.90
CA LEU A 544 13.87 6.31 -22.05
C LEU A 544 15.17 6.96 -21.53
N VAL A 545 15.88 7.70 -22.39
CA VAL A 545 17.10 8.44 -22.01
C VAL A 545 16.78 9.56 -21.01
N ALA A 546 15.67 10.28 -21.19
CA ALA A 546 15.22 11.30 -20.25
C ALA A 546 14.84 10.69 -18.89
N ALA A 547 14.12 9.56 -18.90
CA ALA A 547 13.76 8.82 -17.69
C ALA A 547 14.99 8.29 -16.93
N SER A 548 16.09 8.03 -17.64
CA SER A 548 17.35 7.54 -17.06
C SER A 548 18.26 8.64 -16.53
N GLN A 549 17.90 9.92 -16.68
CA GLN A 549 18.72 11.02 -16.17
C GLN A 549 18.79 11.01 -14.63
N PRO A 550 19.90 11.48 -14.04
CA PRO A 550 20.00 11.64 -12.59
C PRO A 550 18.83 12.46 -12.04
N HIS A 551 18.32 12.06 -10.88
CA HIS A 551 17.21 12.68 -10.15
C HIS A 551 15.81 12.61 -10.78
N THR A 552 15.64 12.14 -12.03
CA THR A 552 14.31 12.01 -12.66
C THR A 552 13.35 11.13 -11.84
N ALA A 553 13.87 10.08 -11.22
CA ALA A 553 13.10 9.16 -10.38
C ALA A 553 13.13 9.50 -8.88
N ALA A 554 13.58 10.70 -8.49
CA ALA A 554 13.66 11.09 -7.08
C ALA A 554 12.28 11.14 -6.42
N TRP A 555 11.27 11.61 -7.15
CA TRP A 555 9.88 11.66 -6.66
C TRP A 555 9.28 10.26 -6.42
N LEU A 556 9.62 9.26 -7.26
CA LEU A 556 9.19 7.86 -7.09
C LEU A 556 9.77 7.20 -5.83
N GLN A 557 10.89 7.73 -5.34
CA GLN A 557 11.58 7.23 -4.15
C GLN A 557 11.22 8.04 -2.88
N ALA A 558 10.47 9.13 -3.03
CA ALA A 558 10.06 9.95 -1.90
C ALA A 558 8.98 9.22 -1.09
N VAL A 559 9.11 9.22 0.23
CA VAL A 559 8.07 8.66 1.09
C VAL A 559 6.82 9.55 0.98
N PRO A 560 5.63 8.99 0.74
CA PRO A 560 4.38 9.72 0.60
C PRO A 560 3.94 10.30 1.96
N VAL A 561 4.46 11.47 2.31
CA VAL A 561 4.19 12.15 3.59
C VAL A 561 3.41 13.45 3.34
N PRO A 562 2.09 13.49 3.59
CA PRO A 562 1.26 14.67 3.33
C PRO A 562 1.73 15.92 4.08
N SER A 563 2.17 15.78 5.33
CA SER A 563 2.65 16.92 6.15
C SER A 563 3.93 17.57 5.62
N LEU A 564 4.66 16.89 4.74
CA LEU A 564 5.89 17.38 4.10
C LEU A 564 5.65 17.81 2.64
N GLY A 565 4.41 17.74 2.14
CA GLY A 565 4.09 18.02 0.73
C GLY A 565 4.69 17.00 -0.26
N LEU A 566 5.05 15.80 0.22
CA LEU A 566 5.63 14.73 -0.60
C LEU A 566 4.58 13.72 -1.08
N HIS A 567 3.31 13.91 -0.70
CA HIS A 567 2.20 13.08 -1.15
C HIS A 567 1.68 13.62 -2.48
N LEU A 568 1.48 12.74 -3.46
CA LEU A 568 0.95 13.10 -4.78
C LEU A 568 -0.55 12.81 -4.73
N ASP A 569 -1.36 13.84 -4.99
CA ASP A 569 -2.81 13.72 -5.02
C ASP A 569 -3.26 12.80 -6.18
N GLU A 570 -4.38 12.09 -6.02
CA GLU A 570 -4.85 11.03 -6.94
C GLU A 570 -5.40 11.53 -8.29
N GLU A 571 -5.03 12.73 -8.72
CA GLU A 571 -5.65 13.43 -9.82
C GLU A 571 -5.31 12.79 -11.19
N ASN A 572 -6.40 12.44 -11.89
CA ASN A 572 -6.47 11.94 -13.26
C ASN A 572 -5.51 12.70 -14.20
N THR A 573 -4.89 12.00 -15.17
CA THR A 573 -3.91 12.47 -16.17
C THR A 573 -4.39 13.60 -17.11
N GLY A 574 -5.48 14.30 -16.75
CA GLY A 574 -5.89 15.59 -17.29
C GLY A 574 -7.03 16.30 -16.55
N ASN A 575 -7.34 15.98 -15.28
CA ASN A 575 -8.42 16.59 -14.47
C ASN A 575 -9.76 16.82 -15.22
N THR A 576 -10.15 15.89 -16.09
CA THR A 576 -11.36 16.01 -16.95
C THR A 576 -12.57 15.22 -16.46
N CYS A 577 -12.54 14.66 -15.25
CA CYS A 577 -13.65 13.84 -14.73
C CYS A 577 -14.98 14.62 -14.65
N PHE A 578 -14.93 15.94 -14.39
CA PHE A 578 -16.11 16.82 -14.44
C PHE A 578 -16.79 16.82 -15.83
N LEU A 579 -15.99 16.85 -16.89
CA LEU A 579 -16.46 16.83 -18.28
C LEU A 579 -17.08 15.48 -18.61
N ASN A 580 -16.35 14.39 -18.32
CA ASN A 580 -16.79 13.03 -18.62
C ASN A 580 -18.14 12.75 -17.94
N THR A 581 -18.27 13.12 -16.67
CA THR A 581 -19.50 12.98 -15.88
C THR A 581 -20.69 13.70 -16.52
N VAL A 582 -20.52 14.96 -16.92
CA VAL A 582 -21.60 15.73 -17.56
C VAL A 582 -22.00 15.13 -18.91
N VAL A 583 -21.03 14.73 -19.72
CA VAL A 583 -21.30 14.08 -21.01
C VAL A 583 -22.07 12.78 -20.82
N GLN A 584 -21.73 11.96 -19.83
CA GLN A 584 -22.45 10.71 -19.55
C GLN A 584 -23.90 10.95 -19.13
N CYS A 585 -24.17 11.97 -18.30
CA CYS A 585 -25.54 12.33 -17.93
C CYS A 585 -26.35 12.86 -19.12
N LEU A 586 -25.75 13.71 -19.97
CA LEU A 586 -26.42 14.20 -21.19
C LEU A 586 -26.64 13.09 -22.22
N SER A 587 -25.68 12.18 -22.38
CA SER A 587 -25.75 11.03 -23.29
C SER A 587 -26.93 10.12 -22.96
N ASN A 588 -27.20 9.90 -21.67
CA ASN A 588 -28.34 9.11 -21.19
C ASN A 588 -29.68 9.88 -21.21
N THR A 589 -29.69 11.14 -21.69
CA THR A 589 -30.94 11.90 -21.86
C THR A 589 -31.65 11.44 -23.13
N ARG A 590 -32.57 10.48 -23.00
CA ARG A 590 -33.24 9.83 -24.14
C ARG A 590 -33.73 10.79 -25.23
N ALA A 591 -34.43 11.86 -24.85
CA ALA A 591 -34.99 12.81 -25.81
C ALA A 591 -33.93 13.60 -26.60
N LEU A 592 -32.75 13.82 -26.00
CA LEU A 592 -31.59 14.45 -26.65
C LEU A 592 -30.87 13.44 -27.55
N HIS A 593 -30.66 12.22 -27.04
CA HIS A 593 -30.10 11.12 -27.80
C HIS A 593 -30.92 10.83 -29.08
N ASP A 594 -32.24 10.68 -28.96
CA ASP A 594 -33.16 10.44 -30.09
C ASP A 594 -33.12 11.61 -31.11
N TYR A 595 -32.95 12.85 -30.65
CA TYR A 595 -32.79 14.01 -31.53
C TYR A 595 -31.50 13.97 -32.34
N ILE A 596 -30.39 13.57 -31.71
CA ILE A 596 -29.09 13.43 -32.37
C ILE A 596 -29.12 12.28 -33.38
N LEU A 597 -29.66 11.12 -33.00
CA LEU A 597 -29.66 9.92 -33.85
C LEU A 597 -30.58 10.02 -35.08
N ARG A 598 -31.75 10.65 -34.98
CA ARG A 598 -32.74 10.71 -36.08
C ARG A 598 -32.40 11.73 -37.19
N ASP A 599 -31.21 12.31 -37.14
CA ASP A 599 -30.77 13.38 -38.05
C ASP A 599 -31.74 14.57 -38.17
N GLY A 600 -32.46 14.87 -37.07
CA GLY A 600 -33.35 16.05 -36.95
C GLY A 600 -32.63 17.40 -37.12
N ARG A 601 -31.32 17.37 -37.35
CA ARG A 601 -30.49 18.49 -37.80
C ARG A 601 -30.97 19.06 -39.13
N SER A 602 -31.44 18.22 -40.06
CA SER A 602 -31.78 18.63 -41.44
C SER A 602 -32.92 19.67 -41.50
N SER A 603 -33.81 19.71 -40.51
CA SER A 603 -34.90 20.69 -40.40
C SER A 603 -34.54 21.97 -39.63
N ASP A 604 -33.53 21.94 -38.75
CA ASP A 604 -33.06 23.10 -37.98
C ASP A 604 -31.77 23.73 -38.59
N ALA A 605 -31.19 23.11 -39.64
CA ALA A 605 -29.95 23.53 -40.31
C ALA A 605 -30.15 24.73 -41.26
N SER A 606 -30.56 25.87 -40.72
CA SER A 606 -30.34 27.16 -41.38
C SER A 606 -29.14 27.84 -40.71
N MET A 607 -28.08 28.12 -41.49
CA MET A 607 -26.79 28.67 -41.04
C MET A 607 -26.94 29.77 -39.96
N PRO A 608 -26.61 29.50 -38.69
CA PRO A 608 -26.77 30.47 -37.62
C PRO A 608 -25.56 31.40 -37.51
N ALA A 609 -25.80 32.63 -37.08
CA ALA A 609 -24.79 33.62 -36.68
C ALA A 609 -24.10 33.25 -35.33
N ALA A 610 -23.80 31.98 -35.10
CA ALA A 610 -23.24 31.44 -33.85
C ALA A 610 -21.70 31.50 -33.83
N ALA A 611 -21.11 31.69 -32.65
CA ALA A 611 -19.66 31.81 -32.46
C ALA A 611 -18.87 30.59 -32.96
N THR A 612 -19.45 29.38 -32.87
CA THR A 612 -18.84 28.11 -33.28
C THR A 612 -19.26 27.61 -34.66
N LYS A 613 -20.17 28.32 -35.36
CA LYS A 613 -20.69 27.94 -36.69
C LYS A 613 -21.17 26.48 -36.76
N GLY A 614 -21.78 25.94 -35.69
CA GLY A 614 -22.26 24.56 -35.63
C GLY A 614 -21.22 23.51 -35.25
N SER A 615 -19.94 23.89 -35.10
CA SER A 615 -18.84 22.94 -34.86
C SER A 615 -18.93 22.24 -33.51
N LEU A 616 -19.43 22.90 -32.45
CA LEU A 616 -19.54 22.28 -31.13
C LEU A 616 -20.60 21.19 -31.16
N MET A 617 -21.78 21.49 -31.73
CA MET A 617 -22.86 20.51 -31.87
C MET A 617 -22.43 19.33 -32.75
N ASN A 618 -21.64 19.55 -33.80
CA ASN A 618 -21.07 18.48 -34.63
C ASN A 618 -20.19 17.54 -33.81
N THR A 619 -19.23 18.09 -33.07
CA THR A 619 -18.30 17.31 -32.25
C THR A 619 -19.04 16.56 -31.13
N PHE A 620 -20.00 17.20 -30.48
CA PHE A 620 -20.84 16.56 -29.47
C PHE A 620 -21.68 15.44 -30.07
N SER A 621 -22.34 15.68 -31.22
CA SER A 621 -23.14 14.66 -31.91
C SER A 621 -22.32 13.45 -32.31
N ALA A 622 -21.11 13.66 -32.85
CA ALA A 622 -20.20 12.57 -33.21
C ALA A 622 -19.84 11.72 -31.99
N LEU A 623 -19.47 12.36 -30.88
CA LEU A 623 -19.17 11.66 -29.63
C LEU A 623 -20.37 10.84 -29.12
N ILE A 624 -21.58 11.42 -29.13
CA ILE A 624 -22.79 10.68 -28.72
C ILE A 624 -23.07 9.51 -29.67
N ARG A 625 -22.93 9.68 -30.99
CA ARG A 625 -23.10 8.56 -31.94
C ARG A 625 -22.11 7.44 -31.63
N ASP A 626 -20.82 7.76 -31.48
CA ASP A 626 -19.77 6.79 -31.19
C ASP A 626 -20.02 6.04 -29.87
N MET A 627 -20.56 6.72 -28.86
CA MET A 627 -20.92 6.10 -27.57
C MET A 627 -22.05 5.07 -27.68
N TRP A 628 -22.91 5.18 -28.69
CA TRP A 628 -24.15 4.41 -28.82
C TRP A 628 -24.18 3.48 -30.04
N THR A 629 -23.13 3.45 -30.87
CA THR A 629 -22.97 2.49 -31.96
C THR A 629 -22.25 1.23 -31.49
N SER A 630 -22.89 0.07 -31.64
CA SER A 630 -22.25 -1.23 -31.40
C SER A 630 -21.54 -1.75 -32.65
N SER A 631 -20.24 -2.03 -32.58
CA SER A 631 -19.60 -3.02 -33.46
C SER A 631 -19.11 -4.18 -32.60
N ALA A 632 -19.19 -5.41 -33.13
CA ALA A 632 -18.83 -6.64 -32.42
C ALA A 632 -17.34 -6.75 -32.01
N GLU A 633 -16.53 -5.72 -32.28
CA GLU A 633 -15.06 -5.72 -32.08
C GLU A 633 -14.54 -4.62 -31.14
N THR A 634 -15.38 -3.80 -30.49
CA THR A 634 -14.86 -2.66 -29.70
C THR A 634 -15.46 -2.47 -28.30
N GLU A 635 -14.86 -3.12 -27.30
CA GLU A 635 -14.79 -2.59 -25.93
C GLU A 635 -13.83 -1.37 -25.90
N ARG A 636 -14.22 -0.28 -26.57
CA ARG A 636 -13.32 0.88 -26.75
C ARG A 636 -13.71 2.05 -25.85
N VAL A 637 -12.73 2.54 -25.09
CA VAL A 637 -12.81 3.83 -24.40
C VAL A 637 -12.67 4.97 -25.42
N LEU A 638 -13.63 5.90 -25.41
CA LEU A 638 -13.63 7.07 -26.28
C LEU A 638 -12.94 8.28 -25.63
N THR A 639 -12.37 9.16 -26.45
CA THR A 639 -11.70 10.38 -25.96
C THR A 639 -12.62 11.59 -26.10
N THR A 640 -12.65 12.43 -25.06
CA THR A 640 -13.39 13.70 -25.04
C THR A 640 -12.54 14.91 -25.44
N ALA A 641 -11.28 14.69 -25.85
CA ALA A 641 -10.34 15.77 -26.19
C ALA A 641 -10.85 16.74 -27.29
N PRO A 642 -11.49 16.28 -28.39
CA PRO A 642 -12.05 17.19 -29.38
C PRO A 642 -13.12 18.12 -28.79
N LEU A 643 -14.00 17.57 -27.94
CA LEU A 643 -15.05 18.35 -27.26
C LEU A 643 -14.45 19.35 -26.27
N LYS A 644 -13.45 18.93 -25.48
CA LYS A 644 -12.71 19.81 -24.55
C LYS A 644 -12.11 21.01 -25.29
N SER A 645 -11.46 20.77 -26.44
CA SER A 645 -10.86 21.82 -27.27
C SER A 645 -11.90 22.84 -27.78
N MET A 646 -13.07 22.37 -28.22
CA MET A 646 -14.16 23.26 -28.65
C MET A 646 -14.65 24.17 -27.53
N ILE A 647 -14.93 23.58 -26.36
CA ILE A 647 -15.43 24.33 -25.19
C ILE A 647 -14.40 25.32 -24.68
N GLN A 648 -13.11 24.96 -24.67
CA GLN A 648 -12.04 25.87 -24.23
C GLN A 648 -11.95 27.15 -25.07
N ARG A 649 -12.34 27.10 -26.36
CA ARG A 649 -12.42 28.30 -27.21
C ARG A 649 -13.63 29.18 -26.90
N LEU A 650 -14.74 28.58 -26.52
CA LEU A 650 -15.96 29.29 -26.13
C LEU A 650 -15.86 29.89 -24.72
N ALA A 651 -15.25 29.15 -23.81
CA ALA A 651 -15.10 29.51 -22.40
C ALA A 651 -13.64 29.25 -21.96
N PRO A 652 -12.75 30.24 -22.14
CA PRO A 652 -11.31 30.15 -21.82
C PRO A 652 -11.00 29.71 -20.38
N ARG A 653 -11.94 29.85 -19.44
CA ARG A 653 -11.79 29.40 -18.05
C ARG A 653 -11.53 27.89 -17.90
N PHE A 654 -11.95 27.09 -18.88
CA PHE A 654 -11.72 25.64 -18.90
C PHE A 654 -10.37 25.27 -19.55
N MET A 655 -9.54 26.25 -19.93
CA MET A 655 -8.19 25.98 -20.46
C MET A 655 -7.28 25.34 -19.41
N GLY A 656 -6.40 24.45 -19.86
CA GLY A 656 -5.47 23.71 -19.01
C GLY A 656 -6.05 22.43 -18.41
N SER A 657 -5.47 22.04 -17.27
CA SER A 657 -5.72 20.76 -16.57
C SER A 657 -6.04 20.98 -15.09
N GLN A 658 -6.68 22.11 -14.75
CA GLN A 658 -7.20 22.34 -13.40
C GLN A 658 -8.57 21.67 -13.24
N GLN A 659 -8.92 21.29 -12.01
CA GLN A 659 -10.27 20.87 -11.64
C GLN A 659 -11.28 21.98 -11.91
N GLN A 660 -12.51 21.60 -12.26
CA GLN A 660 -13.58 22.53 -12.63
C GLN A 660 -14.91 22.09 -12.03
N ASP A 661 -15.85 23.03 -11.90
CA ASP A 661 -17.20 22.73 -11.45
C ASP A 661 -18.03 22.08 -12.56
N ALA A 662 -18.56 20.88 -12.30
CA ALA A 662 -19.38 20.16 -13.28
C ALA A 662 -20.69 20.89 -13.64
N GLN A 663 -21.30 21.62 -12.71
CA GLN A 663 -22.52 22.39 -12.99
C GLN A 663 -22.20 23.59 -13.87
N GLU A 664 -21.08 24.27 -13.61
CA GLU A 664 -20.65 25.37 -14.45
C GLU A 664 -20.33 24.88 -15.87
N PHE A 665 -19.57 23.80 -16.00
CA PHE A 665 -19.28 23.18 -17.29
C PHE A 665 -20.56 22.79 -18.04
N LEU A 666 -21.53 22.18 -17.36
CA LEU A 666 -22.83 21.83 -17.94
C LEU A 666 -23.55 23.05 -18.52
N ARG A 667 -23.54 24.19 -17.82
CA ARG A 667 -24.19 25.41 -18.31
C ARG A 667 -23.54 25.96 -19.57
N TYR A 668 -22.21 26.02 -19.62
CA TYR A 668 -21.50 26.46 -20.82
C TYR A 668 -21.68 25.50 -21.99
N LEU A 669 -21.71 24.18 -21.73
CA LEU A 669 -21.97 23.18 -22.75
C LEU A 669 -23.40 23.31 -23.31
N LEU A 670 -24.43 23.39 -22.45
CA LEU A 670 -25.82 23.55 -22.88
C LEU A 670 -26.03 24.86 -23.64
N GLN A 671 -25.43 25.96 -23.20
CA GLN A 671 -25.50 27.24 -23.90
C GLN A 671 -24.85 27.16 -25.28
N GLY A 672 -23.62 26.64 -25.39
CA GLY A 672 -22.94 26.52 -26.67
C GLY A 672 -23.69 25.60 -27.65
N LEU A 673 -24.21 24.47 -27.17
CA LEU A 673 -25.02 23.57 -27.99
C LEU A 673 -26.33 24.24 -28.42
N HIS A 674 -26.99 24.96 -27.53
CA HIS A 674 -28.19 25.73 -27.84
C HIS A 674 -27.93 26.77 -28.93
N GLU A 675 -26.86 27.56 -28.81
CA GLU A 675 -26.49 28.59 -29.78
C GLU A 675 -26.21 28.01 -31.17
N ASP A 676 -25.55 26.85 -31.24
CA ASP A 676 -25.27 26.15 -32.50
C ASP A 676 -26.53 25.64 -33.23
N VAL A 677 -27.65 25.45 -32.52
CA VAL A 677 -28.93 24.97 -33.11
C VAL A 677 -30.10 25.94 -32.87
N ASN A 678 -29.83 27.21 -32.57
CA ASN A 678 -30.88 28.19 -32.34
C ASN A 678 -31.58 28.52 -33.66
N ARG A 679 -32.91 28.34 -33.67
CA ARG A 679 -33.80 28.60 -34.82
C ARG A 679 -33.92 30.10 -35.11
N VAL A 680 -33.54 30.97 -34.17
CA VAL A 680 -33.45 32.43 -34.36
C VAL A 680 -32.10 32.78 -35.00
N THR A 681 -32.09 33.01 -36.31
CA THR A 681 -30.87 33.27 -37.08
C THR A 681 -30.43 34.74 -37.07
N SER A 682 -31.36 35.67 -36.88
CA SER A 682 -31.11 37.11 -36.73
C SER A 682 -31.65 37.59 -35.40
N ARG A 683 -30.77 38.05 -34.49
CA ARG A 683 -31.16 38.46 -33.13
C ARG A 683 -31.87 39.82 -33.18
N PRO A 684 -33.19 39.90 -32.94
CA PRO A 684 -33.88 41.17 -32.85
C PRO A 684 -33.41 41.97 -31.62
N LYS A 685 -33.60 43.30 -31.64
CA LYS A 685 -33.34 44.13 -30.46
C LYS A 685 -34.14 43.60 -29.25
N PRO A 686 -33.50 43.44 -28.06
CA PRO A 686 -34.20 43.04 -26.84
C PRO A 686 -35.32 44.04 -26.52
N ILE A 687 -36.49 43.53 -26.16
CA ILE A 687 -37.60 44.36 -25.65
C ILE A 687 -37.36 44.52 -24.15
N THR A 688 -36.94 45.71 -23.74
CA THR A 688 -36.61 46.05 -22.34
C THR A 688 -37.73 46.79 -21.61
N THR A 689 -38.84 47.07 -22.29
CA THR A 689 -40.01 47.71 -21.66
C THR A 689 -40.69 46.74 -20.70
N ASP A 690 -41.19 47.25 -19.58
CA ASP A 690 -41.96 46.44 -18.63
C ASP A 690 -43.20 45.84 -19.30
N ILE A 691 -43.60 44.64 -18.86
CA ILE A 691 -44.85 44.03 -19.28
C ILE A 691 -45.99 44.77 -18.57
N ASP A 692 -47.00 45.17 -19.33
CA ASP A 692 -48.15 45.96 -18.84
C ASP A 692 -48.72 45.38 -17.54
N ASP A 693 -48.78 46.23 -16.52
CA ASP A 693 -49.17 45.82 -15.18
C ASP A 693 -50.63 45.41 -15.05
N SER A 694 -51.49 45.84 -15.99
CA SER A 694 -52.91 45.50 -16.07
C SER A 694 -53.16 44.04 -16.47
N LEU A 695 -52.17 43.35 -17.03
CA LEU A 695 -52.28 41.96 -17.44
C LEU A 695 -52.33 41.00 -16.24
N SER A 696 -53.10 39.91 -16.37
CA SER A 696 -53.09 38.82 -15.40
C SER A 696 -51.72 38.14 -15.32
N ALA A 697 -51.41 37.49 -14.21
CA ALA A 697 -50.15 36.75 -14.05
C ALA A 697 -49.93 35.70 -15.17
N SER A 698 -50.99 35.04 -15.62
CA SER A 698 -50.90 34.08 -16.74
C SER A 698 -50.56 34.77 -18.07
N GLN A 699 -51.14 35.95 -18.35
CA GLN A 699 -50.83 36.72 -19.56
C GLN A 699 -49.41 37.28 -19.52
N LYS A 700 -48.96 37.78 -18.36
CA LYS A 700 -47.58 38.22 -18.14
C LYS A 700 -46.58 37.08 -18.36
N SER A 701 -46.87 35.88 -17.86
CA SER A 701 -46.05 34.67 -18.10
C SER A 701 -45.92 34.33 -19.58
N MET A 702 -47.05 34.30 -20.31
CA MET A 702 -47.07 34.00 -21.74
C MET A 702 -46.31 35.04 -22.55
N GLU A 703 -46.46 36.32 -22.24
CA GLU A 703 -45.74 37.40 -22.92
C GLU A 703 -44.24 37.35 -22.62
N ALA A 704 -43.83 37.12 -21.36
CA ALA A 704 -42.43 36.94 -21.00
C ALA A 704 -41.80 35.74 -21.75
N TRP A 705 -42.53 34.62 -21.85
CA TRP A 705 -42.07 33.44 -22.57
C TRP A 705 -41.98 33.69 -24.08
N LYS A 706 -42.94 34.42 -24.65
CA LYS A 706 -42.93 34.85 -26.06
C LYS A 706 -41.74 35.76 -26.34
N ARG A 707 -41.44 36.71 -25.46
CA ARG A 707 -40.26 37.59 -25.57
C ARG A 707 -38.94 36.81 -25.50
N PHE A 708 -38.87 35.80 -24.62
CA PHE A 708 -37.72 34.90 -24.52
C PHE A 708 -37.52 34.09 -25.82
N LEU A 709 -38.57 33.45 -26.35
CA LEU A 709 -38.51 32.65 -27.58
C LEU A 709 -38.17 33.45 -28.85
N ARG A 710 -38.31 34.79 -28.82
CA ARG A 710 -37.84 35.67 -29.91
C ARG A 710 -36.31 35.71 -30.02
N LEU A 711 -35.61 35.34 -28.95
CA LEU A 711 -34.15 35.34 -28.88
C LEU A 711 -33.61 33.91 -28.80
N GLU A 712 -34.22 33.06 -27.98
CA GLU A 712 -33.72 31.72 -27.65
C GLU A 712 -34.76 30.65 -28.00
N ASN A 713 -34.59 29.99 -29.15
CA ASN A 713 -35.51 28.93 -29.60
C ASN A 713 -34.74 27.75 -30.20
N SER A 714 -34.59 26.65 -29.46
CA SER A 714 -33.99 25.43 -29.99
C SER A 714 -34.51 24.18 -29.30
N LYS A 715 -34.09 23.00 -29.79
CA LYS A 715 -34.41 21.74 -29.12
C LYS A 715 -33.96 21.68 -27.67
N PHE A 716 -32.85 22.34 -27.33
CA PHE A 716 -32.37 22.42 -25.95
C PHE A 716 -33.29 23.28 -25.07
N VAL A 717 -33.90 24.34 -25.63
CA VAL A 717 -34.94 25.12 -24.95
C VAL A 717 -36.18 24.27 -24.70
N ASP A 718 -36.60 23.48 -25.71
CA ASP A 718 -37.76 22.59 -25.60
C ASP A 718 -37.58 21.53 -24.49
N LEU A 719 -36.35 21.08 -24.26
CA LEU A 719 -36.03 20.02 -23.30
C LEU A 719 -35.73 20.55 -21.89
N PHE A 720 -34.82 21.51 -21.76
CA PHE A 720 -34.20 21.85 -20.48
C PHE A 720 -34.73 23.14 -19.84
N VAL A 721 -35.43 24.00 -20.59
CA VAL A 721 -35.78 25.34 -20.10
C VAL A 721 -37.19 25.38 -19.50
N GLY A 722 -37.27 25.75 -18.23
CA GLY A 722 -38.51 26.08 -17.52
C GLY A 722 -38.69 27.58 -17.33
N GLN A 723 -39.73 27.98 -16.61
CA GLN A 723 -40.00 29.38 -16.23
C GLN A 723 -40.31 29.48 -14.74
N LEU A 724 -39.60 30.34 -14.02
CA LEU A 724 -39.90 30.72 -12.64
C LEU A 724 -40.85 31.93 -12.62
N LYS A 725 -41.65 32.02 -11.56
CA LYS A 725 -42.44 33.18 -11.19
C LYS A 725 -41.88 33.74 -9.88
N ALA A 726 -41.34 34.95 -9.92
CA ALA A 726 -40.97 35.69 -8.72
C ALA A 726 -42.11 36.64 -8.35
N THR A 727 -42.55 36.59 -7.09
CA THR A 727 -43.55 37.52 -6.56
C THR A 727 -42.88 38.42 -5.54
N LEU A 728 -43.01 39.74 -5.72
CA LEU A 728 -42.52 40.75 -4.79
C LEU A 728 -43.70 41.52 -4.21
N ARG A 729 -43.92 41.42 -2.90
CA ARG A 729 -45.03 42.07 -2.21
C ARG A 729 -44.52 43.15 -1.26
N CYS A 730 -44.98 44.38 -1.46
CA CYS A 730 -44.71 45.49 -0.55
C CYS A 730 -45.45 45.28 0.77
N THR A 731 -44.72 45.31 1.89
CA THR A 731 -45.31 45.14 3.24
C THR A 731 -46.07 46.38 3.71
N VAL A 732 -45.87 47.52 3.05
CA VAL A 732 -46.50 48.80 3.42
C VAL A 732 -47.82 49.02 2.68
N CYS A 733 -47.85 48.87 1.36
CA CYS A 733 -49.05 49.14 0.55
C CYS A 733 -49.76 47.86 0.03
N GLY A 734 -49.21 46.69 0.31
CA GLY A 734 -49.75 45.39 -0.12
C GLY A 734 -49.61 45.07 -1.61
N HIS A 735 -49.11 46.01 -2.43
CA HIS A 735 -48.94 45.81 -3.87
C HIS A 735 -47.98 44.65 -4.15
N ALA A 736 -48.42 43.71 -4.97
CA ALA A 736 -47.64 42.57 -5.42
C ALA A 736 -47.31 42.72 -6.91
N SER A 737 -46.03 42.79 -7.24
CA SER A 737 -45.53 42.68 -8.61
C SER A 737 -45.05 41.25 -8.86
N VAL A 738 -45.18 40.78 -10.11
CA VAL A 738 -44.75 39.44 -10.52
C VAL A 738 -43.86 39.55 -11.75
N THR A 739 -42.74 38.84 -11.74
CA THR A 739 -41.83 38.70 -12.89
C THR A 739 -41.64 37.23 -13.23
N PHE A 740 -41.28 36.96 -14.49
CA PHE A 740 -41.15 35.60 -15.00
C PHE A 740 -39.82 35.43 -15.73
N ASP A 741 -39.00 34.50 -15.24
CA ASP A 741 -37.61 34.32 -15.69
C ASP A 741 -37.39 32.88 -16.18
N PRO A 742 -36.76 32.68 -17.34
CA PRO A 742 -36.40 31.34 -17.80
C PRO A 742 -35.28 30.75 -16.92
N PHE A 743 -35.27 29.43 -16.75
CA PHE A 743 -34.18 28.72 -16.06
C PHE A 743 -33.78 27.44 -16.81
N TRP A 744 -32.48 27.16 -16.83
CA TRP A 744 -31.89 25.95 -17.44
C TRP A 744 -31.63 24.84 -16.41
N ASP A 745 -31.39 25.25 -15.16
CA ASP A 745 -31.21 24.39 -14.00
C ASP A 745 -31.72 25.12 -12.74
N LEU A 746 -32.07 24.35 -11.70
CA LEU A 746 -32.42 24.89 -10.38
C LEU A 746 -31.28 24.62 -9.40
N SER A 747 -30.62 25.68 -8.97
CA SER A 747 -29.55 25.61 -7.97
C SER A 747 -30.13 25.78 -6.56
N LEU A 748 -30.41 24.65 -5.88
CA LEU A 748 -31.10 24.60 -4.60
C LEU A 748 -30.15 24.73 -3.41
N PRO A 749 -30.47 25.57 -2.40
CA PRO A 749 -29.75 25.60 -1.13
C PRO A 749 -30.06 24.34 -0.30
N ILE A 750 -29.08 23.90 0.51
CA ILE A 750 -29.25 22.76 1.41
C ILE A 750 -29.58 23.31 2.82
N PRO A 751 -30.73 22.95 3.43
CA PRO A 751 -31.23 23.56 4.66
C PRO A 751 -30.44 23.19 5.92
N SER A 752 -29.68 22.09 5.89
CA SER A 752 -28.85 21.64 7.01
C SER A 752 -27.41 21.36 6.56
N ARG A 753 -26.46 21.67 7.43
CA ARG A 753 -25.02 21.40 7.23
C ARG A 753 -24.59 20.01 7.71
N SER A 754 -25.47 19.29 8.43
CA SER A 754 -25.20 17.95 8.96
C SER A 754 -26.46 17.07 8.95
N GLY A 755 -26.28 15.76 8.85
CA GLY A 755 -27.36 14.78 8.82
C GLY A 755 -27.90 14.52 7.42
N GLN A 756 -29.12 13.98 7.36
CA GLN A 756 -29.83 13.65 6.14
C GLN A 756 -31.03 14.59 5.95
N VAL A 757 -31.23 15.11 4.75
CA VAL A 757 -32.37 15.96 4.39
C VAL A 757 -33.03 15.43 3.13
N ARG A 758 -34.34 15.61 2.97
CA ARG A 758 -35.03 15.25 1.72
C ARG A 758 -34.84 16.35 0.67
N LEU A 759 -34.81 15.99 -0.61
CA LEU A 759 -34.72 16.95 -1.72
C LEU A 759 -35.87 17.97 -1.69
N GLN A 760 -37.06 17.56 -1.25
CA GLN A 760 -38.21 18.46 -1.04
C GLN A 760 -37.87 19.58 -0.05
N ALA A 761 -37.11 19.31 1.01
CA ALA A 761 -36.71 20.37 1.96
C ALA A 761 -35.80 21.43 1.30
N CYS A 762 -35.03 21.06 0.27
CA CYS A 762 -34.26 22.02 -0.53
C CYS A 762 -35.17 22.87 -1.43
N PHE A 763 -36.25 22.30 -1.99
CA PHE A 763 -37.26 23.03 -2.74
C PHE A 763 -38.12 23.94 -1.84
N ASP A 764 -38.49 23.48 -0.65
CA ASP A 764 -39.17 24.27 0.37
C ASP A 764 -38.34 25.52 0.70
N LEU A 765 -37.03 25.34 0.94
CA LEU A 765 -36.13 26.46 1.21
C LEU A 765 -35.95 27.39 0.00
N PHE A 766 -35.89 26.83 -1.22
CA PHE A 766 -35.76 27.62 -2.45
C PHE A 766 -37.00 28.47 -2.76
N THR A 767 -38.19 27.97 -2.42
CA THR A 767 -39.48 28.64 -2.67
C THR A 767 -40.00 29.44 -1.47
N LYS A 768 -39.33 29.33 -0.31
CA LYS A 768 -39.67 30.05 0.91
C LYS A 768 -39.74 31.55 0.66
N GLU A 769 -40.77 32.18 1.23
CA GLU A 769 -40.86 33.63 1.25
C GLU A 769 -39.73 34.23 2.11
N GLU A 770 -38.95 35.11 1.51
CA GLU A 770 -37.87 35.87 2.15
C GLU A 770 -38.27 37.33 2.33
N VAL A 771 -37.72 37.99 3.35
CA VAL A 771 -37.99 39.39 3.66
C VAL A 771 -36.80 40.23 3.20
N LEU A 772 -37.03 41.14 2.26
CA LEU A 772 -36.05 42.12 1.79
C LEU A 772 -36.18 43.40 2.62
N ASP A 773 -35.19 43.66 3.47
CA ASP A 773 -35.14 44.78 4.41
C ASP A 773 -33.74 45.42 4.43
N GLY A 774 -33.57 46.53 5.16
CA GLY A 774 -32.29 47.25 5.21
C GLY A 774 -31.80 47.70 3.82
N ASP A 775 -30.57 47.32 3.48
CA ASP A 775 -29.91 47.67 2.22
C ASP A 775 -30.46 46.92 1.00
N GLU A 776 -31.22 45.83 1.21
CA GLU A 776 -31.81 45.02 0.13
C GLU A 776 -33.22 45.50 -0.28
N LYS A 777 -33.75 46.56 0.36
CA LYS A 777 -35.08 47.11 0.05
C LYS A 777 -35.22 47.47 -1.44
N PRO A 778 -36.14 46.84 -2.18
CA PRO A 778 -36.44 47.23 -3.54
C PRO A 778 -37.34 48.48 -3.57
N THR A 779 -37.34 49.18 -4.71
CA THR A 779 -38.25 50.30 -4.95
C THR A 779 -39.63 49.76 -5.33
N CYS A 780 -40.65 50.08 -4.52
CA CYS A 780 -42.03 49.70 -4.83
C CYS A 780 -42.60 50.61 -5.92
N SER A 781 -43.09 50.04 -7.02
CA SER A 781 -43.73 50.75 -8.14
C SER A 781 -44.98 51.54 -7.74
N LYS A 782 -45.68 51.16 -6.67
CA LYS A 782 -46.85 51.89 -6.18
C LYS A 782 -46.48 53.01 -5.19
N CYS A 783 -45.52 52.76 -4.30
CA CYS A 783 -45.08 53.76 -3.31
C CYS A 783 -44.04 54.74 -3.85
N GLN A 784 -43.40 54.41 -4.97
CA GLN A 784 -42.30 55.16 -5.60
C GLN A 784 -41.13 55.44 -4.64
N LYS A 785 -40.90 54.53 -3.68
CA LYS A 785 -39.85 54.59 -2.65
C LYS A 785 -39.33 53.20 -2.33
N ARG A 786 -38.11 53.12 -1.79
CA ARG A 786 -37.53 51.86 -1.28
C ARG A 786 -38.32 51.39 -0.07
N GLN A 787 -38.90 50.19 -0.15
CA GLN A 787 -39.78 49.65 0.90
C GLN A 787 -39.34 48.25 1.32
N LYS A 788 -39.72 47.88 2.54
CA LYS A 788 -39.63 46.49 2.99
C LYS A 788 -40.61 45.65 2.18
N CYS A 789 -40.13 44.60 1.54
CA CYS A 789 -40.93 43.72 0.69
C CYS A 789 -40.70 42.25 1.07
N THR A 790 -41.69 41.40 0.83
CA THR A 790 -41.47 39.95 0.79
C THR A 790 -41.25 39.49 -0.65
N ARG A 791 -40.35 38.52 -0.85
CA ARG A 791 -40.07 37.90 -2.14
C ARG A 791 -40.28 36.39 -2.04
N SER A 792 -40.97 35.81 -3.00
CA SER A 792 -41.15 34.35 -3.09
C SER A 792 -41.01 33.86 -4.53
N LEU A 793 -40.57 32.60 -4.67
CA LEU A 793 -40.39 31.94 -5.96
C LEU A 793 -41.33 30.75 -6.10
N SER A 794 -41.86 30.55 -7.29
CA SER A 794 -42.63 29.36 -7.67
C SER A 794 -42.33 28.98 -9.11
N ILE A 795 -42.58 27.73 -9.50
CA ILE A 795 -42.32 27.25 -10.85
C ILE A 795 -43.59 27.46 -11.70
N GLN A 796 -43.50 28.30 -12.72
CA GLN A 796 -44.61 28.60 -13.63
C GLN A 796 -44.70 27.58 -14.77
N LYS A 797 -43.55 27.17 -15.30
CA LYS A 797 -43.43 26.15 -16.36
C LYS A 797 -42.30 25.19 -16.01
N PHE A 798 -42.63 23.91 -15.98
CA PHE A 798 -41.67 22.83 -15.78
C PHE A 798 -41.01 22.40 -17.10
N PRO A 799 -39.69 22.18 -17.14
CA PRO A 799 -39.01 21.65 -18.34
C PRO A 799 -39.28 20.16 -18.51
N ARG A 800 -39.06 19.60 -19.70
CA ARG A 800 -39.16 18.14 -19.87
C ARG A 800 -38.06 17.40 -19.11
N ILE A 801 -36.84 17.94 -19.16
CA ILE A 801 -35.67 17.48 -18.42
C ILE A 801 -35.35 18.53 -17.38
N LEU A 802 -35.55 18.19 -16.10
CA LEU A 802 -35.24 19.06 -14.99
C LEU A 802 -33.83 18.74 -14.46
N VAL A 803 -32.95 19.73 -14.54
CA VAL A 803 -31.62 19.68 -13.93
C VAL A 803 -31.68 20.37 -12.57
N VAL A 804 -31.32 19.65 -11.51
CA VAL A 804 -31.25 20.17 -10.15
C VAL A 804 -29.82 20.13 -9.67
N HIS A 805 -29.27 21.30 -9.35
CA HIS A 805 -27.96 21.45 -8.75
C HIS A 805 -28.10 21.66 -7.23
N LEU A 806 -27.36 20.90 -6.44
CA LEU A 806 -27.29 21.08 -4.99
C LEU A 806 -26.12 22.02 -4.65
N LYS A 807 -26.40 23.20 -4.09
CA LYS A 807 -25.39 24.22 -3.73
C LYS A 807 -24.52 23.74 -2.56
N ARG A 808 -23.59 22.83 -2.84
CA ARG A 808 -22.64 22.27 -1.87
C ARG A 808 -21.44 23.17 -1.61
N PHE A 809 -21.20 24.13 -2.49
CA PHE A 809 -20.08 25.06 -2.41
C PHE A 809 -20.59 26.50 -2.21
N SER A 810 -19.96 27.25 -1.31
CA SER A 810 -20.28 28.66 -1.05
C SER A 810 -19.08 29.55 -1.36
N PRO A 811 -19.15 30.43 -2.38
CA PRO A 811 -18.04 31.32 -2.74
C PRO A 811 -17.80 32.47 -1.75
N GLN A 812 -18.73 32.72 -0.82
CA GLN A 812 -18.69 33.87 0.11
C GLN A 812 -17.96 33.55 1.44
N GLU A 813 -17.64 32.29 1.72
CA GLU A 813 -17.00 31.87 2.97
C GLU A 813 -15.58 31.37 2.69
N ARG A 814 -14.56 32.25 2.84
CA ARG A 814 -13.12 31.99 2.57
C ARG A 814 -12.52 30.72 3.23
N PHE A 815 -13.21 30.10 4.20
CA PHE A 815 -12.70 28.98 5.02
C PHE A 815 -13.69 27.81 5.23
N ARG A 816 -14.78 27.68 4.45
CA ARG A 816 -15.72 26.56 4.63
C ARG A 816 -15.78 25.64 3.41
N GLY A 817 -15.40 24.38 3.64
CA GLY A 817 -15.41 23.30 2.67
C GLY A 817 -16.81 22.85 2.24
N LYS A 818 -16.83 21.95 1.24
CA LYS A 818 -18.01 21.32 0.65
C LYS A 818 -19.00 20.80 1.69
N LEU A 819 -20.30 21.08 1.50
CA LEU A 819 -21.36 20.45 2.29
C LEU A 819 -21.48 18.96 1.93
N ASN A 820 -21.23 18.10 2.92
CA ASN A 820 -21.36 16.64 2.79
C ASN A 820 -22.71 16.09 3.28
N THR A 821 -23.70 16.95 3.53
CA THR A 821 -25.07 16.56 3.91
C THR A 821 -25.65 15.60 2.88
N THR A 822 -26.18 14.47 3.33
CA THR A 822 -26.87 13.53 2.44
C THR A 822 -28.23 14.10 2.07
N VAL A 823 -28.46 14.33 0.77
CA VAL A 823 -29.75 14.80 0.26
C VAL A 823 -30.45 13.58 -0.33
N ASP A 824 -31.49 13.12 0.34
CA ASP A 824 -32.31 11.98 -0.05
C ASP A 824 -33.28 12.39 -1.17
N PHE A 825 -33.23 11.71 -2.31
CA PHE A 825 -34.06 11.99 -3.48
C PHE A 825 -34.75 10.72 -3.99
N SER A 826 -36.02 10.87 -4.39
CA SER A 826 -36.81 9.77 -4.95
C SER A 826 -36.34 9.43 -6.36
N VAL A 827 -35.93 8.18 -6.60
CA VAL A 827 -35.56 7.70 -7.93
C VAL A 827 -36.75 7.70 -8.89
N ASN A 828 -37.94 7.32 -8.40
CA ASN A 828 -39.16 7.30 -9.18
C ASN A 828 -40.21 8.21 -8.50
N GLY A 829 -40.88 9.06 -9.28
CA GLY A 829 -42.07 9.79 -8.83
C GLY A 829 -41.79 10.95 -7.86
N LEU A 830 -40.75 11.75 -8.09
CA LEU A 830 -40.54 13.02 -7.41
C LEU A 830 -41.71 13.97 -7.76
N ASP A 831 -42.57 14.25 -6.78
CA ASP A 831 -43.72 15.14 -6.95
C ASP A 831 -43.32 16.60 -6.67
N LEU A 832 -43.40 17.44 -7.71
CA LEU A 832 -43.10 18.88 -7.64
C LEU A 832 -44.35 19.75 -7.80
N SER A 833 -45.54 19.14 -7.86
CA SER A 833 -46.82 19.86 -7.90
C SER A 833 -46.98 20.93 -6.81
N PRO A 834 -46.51 20.72 -5.55
CA PRO A 834 -46.60 21.74 -4.49
C PRO A 834 -45.87 23.05 -4.80
N TYR A 835 -44.83 23.02 -5.64
CA TYR A 835 -44.02 24.18 -5.99
C TYR A 835 -44.48 24.87 -7.28
N SER A 836 -45.55 24.36 -7.91
CA SER A 836 -46.17 24.94 -9.09
C SER A 836 -46.97 26.20 -8.75
N ALA A 837 -46.77 27.27 -9.52
CA ALA A 837 -47.52 28.52 -9.36
C ALA A 837 -49.05 28.33 -9.56
N GLY A 838 -49.47 27.27 -10.25
CA GLY A 838 -50.87 26.93 -10.51
C GLY A 838 -51.30 25.54 -10.01
N GLN A 839 -50.52 24.92 -9.10
CA GLN A 839 -50.77 23.57 -8.58
C GLN A 839 -50.96 22.50 -9.67
N THR A 840 -50.27 22.66 -10.80
CA THR A 840 -50.30 21.67 -11.90
C THR A 840 -49.64 20.36 -11.46
N PRO A 841 -50.28 19.19 -11.68
CA PRO A 841 -49.65 17.90 -11.42
C PRO A 841 -48.33 17.75 -12.17
N CYS A 842 -47.24 17.55 -11.45
CA CYS A 842 -45.90 17.47 -12.01
C CYS A 842 -45.07 16.41 -11.28
N ARG A 843 -44.76 15.31 -11.97
CA ARG A 843 -43.96 14.20 -11.41
C ARG A 843 -42.76 13.91 -12.28
N TYR A 844 -41.64 13.62 -11.64
CA TYR A 844 -40.37 13.36 -12.32
C TYR A 844 -39.78 12.00 -11.92
N SER A 845 -39.00 11.41 -12.83
CA SER A 845 -38.18 10.23 -12.57
C SER A 845 -36.71 10.57 -12.78
N LEU A 846 -35.86 10.16 -11.83
CA LEU A 846 -34.42 10.35 -11.91
C LEU A 846 -33.84 9.38 -12.94
N TYR A 847 -32.92 9.87 -13.77
CA TYR A 847 -32.14 9.02 -14.68
C TYR A 847 -30.65 9.32 -14.67
N GLY A 848 -30.20 10.41 -14.05
CA GLY A 848 -28.77 10.77 -14.00
C GLY A 848 -28.39 11.48 -12.71
N VAL A 849 -27.21 11.14 -12.19
CA VAL A 849 -26.60 11.79 -11.03
C VAL A 849 -25.13 12.04 -11.34
N ALA A 850 -24.72 13.30 -11.36
CA ALA A 850 -23.33 13.67 -11.28
C ALA A 850 -22.93 13.68 -9.80
N ASN A 851 -22.04 12.77 -9.40
CA ASN A 851 -21.48 12.68 -8.07
C ASN A 851 -20.15 13.43 -8.01
N HIS A 852 -19.84 13.98 -6.85
CA HIS A 852 -18.55 14.58 -6.57
C HIS A 852 -17.99 14.03 -5.26
N SER A 853 -16.70 13.71 -5.22
CA SER A 853 -15.93 13.36 -4.01
C SER A 853 -14.76 14.34 -3.85
N GLY A 854 -14.36 14.69 -2.62
CA GLY A 854 -13.29 15.67 -2.39
C GLY A 854 -13.75 17.13 -2.35
N THR A 855 -12.83 18.05 -2.59
CA THR A 855 -12.95 19.52 -2.49
C THR A 855 -13.06 20.20 -3.87
N LEU A 856 -13.30 21.52 -3.92
CA LEU A 856 -13.29 22.29 -5.17
C LEU A 856 -11.91 22.35 -5.85
N LEU A 857 -10.84 22.35 -5.05
CA LEU A 857 -9.46 22.46 -5.54
C LEU A 857 -8.91 21.11 -5.96
N SER A 858 -9.34 20.05 -5.25
CA SER A 858 -8.95 18.67 -5.52
C SER A 858 -10.11 17.74 -5.20
N GLY A 859 -10.67 17.12 -6.24
CA GLY A 859 -11.88 16.29 -6.18
C GLY A 859 -12.05 15.40 -7.42
N HIS A 860 -13.03 14.51 -7.38
CA HIS A 860 -13.30 13.56 -8.45
C HIS A 860 -14.79 13.44 -8.73
N TYR A 861 -15.16 13.44 -10.01
CA TYR A 861 -16.54 13.30 -10.47
C TYR A 861 -16.79 11.92 -11.08
N THR A 862 -17.96 11.34 -10.78
CA THR A 862 -18.48 10.12 -11.42
C THR A 862 -19.93 10.32 -11.79
N ALA A 863 -20.44 9.60 -12.79
CA ALA A 863 -21.85 9.64 -13.16
C ALA A 863 -22.54 8.32 -12.79
N HIS A 864 -23.72 8.40 -12.16
CA HIS A 864 -24.66 7.29 -12.12
C HIS A 864 -25.78 7.58 -13.12
N CYS A 865 -25.94 6.74 -14.14
CA CYS A 865 -27.00 6.94 -15.13
C CYS A 865 -27.85 5.68 -15.26
N ARG A 866 -29.16 5.88 -15.42
CA ARG A 866 -30.11 4.86 -15.79
C ARG A 866 -30.15 4.78 -17.31
N HIS A 867 -29.77 3.64 -17.84
CA HIS A 867 -29.72 3.42 -19.27
C HIS A 867 -31.13 3.53 -19.88
N PRO A 868 -31.36 4.39 -20.89
CA PRO A 868 -32.70 4.73 -21.40
C PRO A 868 -33.51 3.59 -22.01
N TYR A 869 -32.87 2.49 -22.43
CA TYR A 869 -33.53 1.35 -23.08
C TYR A 869 -33.66 0.12 -22.16
N THR A 870 -32.57 -0.35 -21.57
CA THR A 870 -32.56 -1.46 -20.58
C THR A 870 -33.14 -1.08 -19.22
N ALA A 871 -33.20 0.22 -18.89
CA ALA A 871 -33.62 0.74 -17.60
C ALA A 871 -32.75 0.33 -16.40
N GLU A 872 -31.58 -0.27 -16.64
CA GLU A 872 -30.57 -0.63 -15.65
C GLU A 872 -29.71 0.59 -15.27
N TRP A 873 -29.13 0.57 -14.07
CA TRP A 873 -28.24 1.63 -13.61
C TRP A 873 -26.78 1.24 -13.83
N TYR A 874 -25.97 2.22 -14.21
CA TYR A 874 -24.53 2.06 -14.37
C TYR A 874 -23.79 3.21 -13.68
N GLU A 875 -22.65 2.88 -13.08
CA GLU A 875 -21.64 3.86 -12.67
C GLU A 875 -20.61 4.03 -13.80
N TYR A 876 -20.40 5.28 -14.20
CA TYR A 876 -19.38 5.69 -15.15
C TYR A 876 -18.30 6.45 -14.39
N ASN A 877 -17.14 5.82 -14.26
CA ASN A 877 -15.94 6.38 -13.63
C ASN A 877 -14.83 6.47 -14.67
N ASP A 878 -14.84 7.56 -15.44
CA ASP A 878 -13.98 7.79 -16.59
C ASP A 878 -14.04 6.65 -17.61
N SER A 879 -12.98 5.84 -17.71
CA SER A 879 -12.87 4.72 -18.63
C SER A 879 -13.56 3.44 -18.15
N ARG A 880 -14.02 3.40 -16.90
CA ARG A 880 -14.62 2.22 -16.27
C ARG A 880 -16.13 2.37 -16.18
N VAL A 881 -16.86 1.34 -16.59
CA VAL A 881 -18.33 1.26 -16.50
C VAL A 881 -18.70 0.01 -15.73
N HIS A 882 -19.50 0.17 -14.68
CA HIS A 882 -19.97 -0.95 -13.85
C HIS A 882 -21.48 -0.91 -13.69
N VAL A 883 -22.11 -2.08 -13.65
CA VAL A 883 -23.53 -2.19 -13.27
C VAL A 883 -23.67 -1.72 -11.82
N LEU A 884 -24.67 -0.89 -11.57
CA LEU A 884 -24.94 -0.30 -10.27
C LEU A 884 -26.33 -0.74 -9.78
N ASP A 885 -26.42 -1.22 -8.54
CA ASP A 885 -27.71 -1.45 -7.90
C ASP A 885 -28.41 -0.11 -7.61
N GLN A 886 -29.69 0.00 -7.93
CA GLN A 886 -30.48 1.23 -7.72
C GLN A 886 -30.39 1.77 -6.28
N ARG A 887 -30.22 0.89 -5.28
CA ARG A 887 -30.07 1.28 -3.86
C ARG A 887 -28.82 2.14 -3.61
N ASN A 888 -27.80 2.01 -4.44
CA ASN A 888 -26.52 2.73 -4.33
C ASN A 888 -26.50 4.04 -5.12
N VAL A 889 -27.57 4.37 -5.86
CA VAL A 889 -27.68 5.63 -6.62
C VAL A 889 -27.72 6.83 -5.69
N ASN A 890 -28.43 6.70 -4.56
CA ASN A 890 -28.52 7.74 -3.55
C ASN A 890 -27.28 7.72 -2.66
N SER A 891 -26.53 8.82 -2.67
CA SER A 891 -25.31 8.95 -1.87
C SER A 891 -25.09 10.39 -1.43
N GLY A 892 -24.32 10.58 -0.37
CA GLY A 892 -23.88 11.92 0.08
C GLY A 892 -23.01 12.67 -0.96
N LYS A 893 -22.61 12.00 -2.05
CA LYS A 893 -21.78 12.54 -3.13
C LYS A 893 -22.59 13.23 -4.23
N ALA A 894 -23.91 13.03 -4.28
CA ALA A 894 -24.76 13.57 -5.35
C ALA A 894 -24.66 15.10 -5.43
N TYR A 895 -24.35 15.63 -6.60
CA TYR A 895 -24.07 17.06 -6.82
C TYR A 895 -25.03 17.71 -7.83
N VAL A 896 -25.21 17.10 -9.00
CA VAL A 896 -26.21 17.50 -10.01
C VAL A 896 -27.10 16.31 -10.34
N LEU A 897 -28.42 16.53 -10.32
CA LEU A 897 -29.45 15.51 -10.54
C LEU A 897 -30.19 15.81 -11.85
N PHE A 898 -30.43 14.76 -12.64
CA PHE A 898 -31.13 14.84 -13.92
C PHE A 898 -32.42 14.02 -13.85
N PHE A 899 -33.53 14.71 -14.06
CA PHE A 899 -34.88 14.17 -13.96
C PHE A 899 -35.63 14.33 -15.29
N GLU A 900 -36.44 13.33 -15.67
CA GLU A 900 -37.37 13.40 -16.80
C GLU A 900 -38.82 13.41 -16.32
N LEU A 901 -39.66 14.25 -16.94
CA LEU A 901 -41.08 14.39 -16.60
C LEU A 901 -41.86 13.10 -16.91
N ALA A 902 -42.53 12.54 -15.90
CA ALA A 902 -43.33 11.33 -16.01
C ALA A 902 -44.65 11.60 -16.77
N GLY A 903 -44.95 10.82 -17.81
CA GLY A 903 -46.22 10.90 -18.55
C GLY A 903 -46.14 11.31 -20.03
N SER A 904 -44.95 11.54 -20.59
CA SER A 904 -44.77 11.71 -22.05
C SER A 904 -44.95 10.36 -22.79
N LYS A 905 -46.17 9.83 -22.86
CA LYS A 905 -46.50 8.76 -23.81
C LYS A 905 -46.55 9.36 -25.22
N HIS A 906 -45.58 9.02 -26.08
CA HIS A 906 -45.75 9.13 -27.53
C HIS A 906 -45.55 7.77 -28.19
N ARG A 907 -46.47 7.49 -29.11
CA ARG A 907 -46.74 6.22 -29.80
C ARG A 907 -45.49 5.43 -30.17
N SER A 908 -45.44 4.19 -29.72
CA SER A 908 -44.52 3.15 -30.15
C SER A 908 -44.73 2.84 -31.64
N GLY A 909 -43.91 3.45 -32.49
CA GLY A 909 -43.58 2.86 -33.78
C GLY A 909 -42.53 1.78 -33.52
N SER A 910 -42.90 0.52 -33.75
CA SER A 910 -42.00 -0.62 -33.75
C SER A 910 -40.91 -0.41 -34.79
N THR A 911 -39.67 -0.29 -34.35
CA THR A 911 -38.50 -0.76 -35.09
C THR A 911 -37.51 -1.29 -34.07
N HIS A 912 -37.31 -2.60 -34.11
CA HIS A 912 -36.18 -3.28 -33.48
C HIS A 912 -34.87 -2.65 -33.96
N VAL A 913 -34.03 -2.22 -33.02
CA VAL A 913 -32.57 -2.31 -33.07
C VAL A 913 -32.10 -2.60 -31.66
#